data_AF-A0A8B9JBT1-F1
#
_entry.id   AF-A0A8B9JBT1-F1
#
_cell.length_a   1.000
_cell.length_b   1.000
_cell.length_c   1.000
_cell.angle_alpha   90.00
_cell.angle_beta   90.00
_cell.angle_gamma   90.00
#
_symmetry.space_group_name_H-M   'P 1'
#
loop_
_entity.id
_entity.type
_entity.pdbx_description
1 polymer ?
#
loop_
_entity_poly.entity_id
_entity_poly.type
_entity_poly.pdbx_seq_one_letter_code
_entity_poly.pdbx_strand_id
1 'polypeptide(L)'
;MIFQACVDQRFDNPGEGVSVSKNSAFAEEFAHNIRTIFANVESKLGEPSEIDQRDKYAGVCGLFVLHFHIFRTVDKKLYKSLLDVCKKVPAVTLTANIIWFPDTFLINKVPAAAKLMDKKSLQAIRSSRDAFLQQKAQTLTKDVQSYYVFVTSWMMKMEAILSKEQRPDKLAEDLSNRCNVFVQGILYAYSISTIIKTTMNLYMSMQKPMTKTSVKALCRLVELLKVKFVILQFSGSGLERLIIQVLLRFLFNLTVIYSYINPFSASPPWLKGSCSVCVRLVCASELFARGRGCAHAHLLDKLCKEIEKDLRLSVHTHLKLDDRNPFKVGMKDLAHLFSLKPIRFFNRFIDIKAYVTHYLDKTFYNLTTVALHDWATYSEMRNLATQRYGLVMTEAHLPSQTLEQGLDVLEIMRNIHVFVSRYLYNLNNQVNFTYQFLQKKFYIFSQFMYDEHIKSRLIKDIRFFRETKDQSDQKYPFERAEKFNRGIRKLGITPDGQSYLDQFRQLISQIGNAMGYVRMIRSGGLHCCSSAIRFVPDLEDIVNFEELVKEESLSDETQKAASVLDSVLSDLTTNSAEGTEYFKMLVGVFAPEFRSLKNMHLRNFYMIVPPLTVNFVEHSIGCKEKLNKKNKNGAAFTDDGFAMGVAYILKLLDQYQEFDSLHWFQAVREKYMKEMSAVVKEQNVQATSQDEKLMQTMNLTQKRLDVYLQEFELLYFSLSSARIFFRADKTAAEETQEKKDRGG
;
A
#
# COMPACT_ATOMS: atom_id res chain seq x y z
N MET A 1 34.43 -28.46 15.82
CA MET A 1 35.77 -28.95 15.39
C MET A 1 36.90 -27.99 15.77
N ILE A 2 36.80 -26.67 15.53
CA ILE A 2 37.88 -25.70 15.81
C ILE A 2 38.42 -25.75 17.26
N PHE A 3 37.54 -25.67 18.27
CA PHE A 3 37.97 -25.73 19.67
C PHE A 3 38.65 -27.06 20.03
N GLN A 4 38.12 -28.19 19.53
CA GLN A 4 38.72 -29.51 19.76
C GLN A 4 40.10 -29.61 19.11
N ALA A 5 40.25 -29.11 17.88
CA ALA A 5 41.52 -29.07 17.18
C ALA A 5 42.56 -28.17 17.89
N CYS A 6 42.13 -27.09 18.56
CA CYS A 6 43.00 -26.25 19.38
C CYS A 6 43.48 -26.98 20.65
N VAL A 7 42.57 -27.71 21.32
CA VAL A 7 42.87 -28.42 22.55
C VAL A 7 43.68 -29.70 22.32
N ASP A 8 43.51 -30.36 21.18
CA ASP A 8 44.23 -31.59 20.82
C ASP A 8 45.57 -31.34 20.11
N GLN A 9 46.03 -30.08 20.03
CA GLN A 9 47.35 -29.79 19.47
C GLN A 9 48.45 -30.47 20.28
N ARG A 10 49.55 -30.80 19.59
CA ARG A 10 50.77 -31.27 20.25
C ARG A 10 51.50 -30.05 20.80
N PHE A 11 51.34 -29.82 22.11
CA PHE A 11 52.03 -28.73 22.82
C PHE A 11 53.47 -29.07 23.20
N ASP A 12 53.82 -30.37 23.25
CA ASP A 12 55.19 -30.82 23.45
C ASP A 12 55.78 -31.28 22.12
N ASN A 13 56.87 -30.65 21.70
CA ASN A 13 57.63 -31.04 20.51
C ASN A 13 58.92 -31.76 20.95
N PRO A 14 59.14 -33.04 20.57
CA PRO A 14 60.36 -33.77 20.95
C PRO A 14 61.66 -33.14 20.46
N GLY A 15 61.60 -32.27 19.43
CA GLY A 15 62.77 -31.59 18.85
C GLY A 15 63.11 -30.24 19.48
N GLU A 16 62.24 -29.68 20.33
CA GLU A 16 62.50 -28.43 21.05
C GLU A 16 62.67 -28.77 22.53
N GLY A 17 63.81 -28.42 23.15
CA GLY A 17 64.19 -28.86 24.50
C GLY A 17 63.31 -28.38 25.67
N VAL A 18 62.12 -27.81 25.40
CA VAL A 18 61.19 -27.28 26.40
C VAL A 18 59.85 -28.03 26.30
N SER A 19 59.53 -28.81 27.34
CA SER A 19 58.20 -29.44 27.47
C SER A 19 57.22 -28.50 28.16
N VAL A 20 56.14 -28.16 27.46
CA VAL A 20 55.08 -27.31 27.97
C VAL A 20 54.27 -28.04 29.03
N SER A 21 53.91 -29.31 28.82
CA SER A 21 53.05 -30.06 29.77
C SER A 21 53.72 -30.34 31.12
N LYS A 22 55.05 -30.38 31.15
CA LYS A 22 55.86 -30.67 32.36
C LYS A 22 56.34 -29.41 33.09
N ASN A 23 56.09 -28.22 32.55
CA ASN A 23 56.51 -26.96 33.18
C ASN A 23 55.52 -26.53 34.28
N SER A 24 55.86 -26.84 35.54
CA SER A 24 55.01 -26.54 36.70
C SER A 24 54.84 -25.04 36.94
N ALA A 25 55.90 -24.24 36.78
CA ALA A 25 55.85 -22.79 36.97
C ALA A 25 54.87 -22.14 35.98
N PHE A 26 54.92 -22.57 34.72
CA PHE A 26 53.96 -22.10 33.71
C PHE A 26 52.53 -22.56 34.01
N ALA A 27 52.35 -23.80 34.48
CA ALA A 27 51.03 -24.32 34.86
C ALA A 27 50.37 -23.53 36.01
N GLU A 28 51.17 -23.12 37.01
CA GLU A 28 50.73 -22.32 38.15
C GLU A 28 50.37 -20.89 37.76
N GLU A 29 51.22 -20.23 36.97
CA GLU A 29 50.97 -18.89 36.45
C GLU A 29 49.75 -18.85 35.51
N PHE A 30 49.57 -19.86 34.65
CA PHE A 30 48.37 -19.99 33.83
C PHE A 30 47.13 -20.10 34.73
N ALA A 31 47.14 -21.00 35.72
CA ALA A 31 46.02 -21.14 36.65
C ALA A 31 45.74 -19.86 37.45
N HIS A 32 46.77 -19.11 37.85
CA HIS A 32 46.63 -17.81 38.51
C HIS A 32 45.92 -16.80 37.59
N ASN A 33 46.35 -16.69 36.33
CA ASN A 33 45.72 -15.81 35.35
C ASN A 33 44.25 -16.16 35.11
N ILE A 34 43.89 -17.44 35.00
CA ILE A 34 42.49 -17.87 34.86
C ILE A 34 41.67 -17.41 36.06
N ARG A 35 42.18 -17.58 37.29
CA ARG A 35 41.48 -17.13 38.52
C ARG A 35 41.28 -15.62 38.55
N THR A 36 42.31 -14.85 38.19
CA THR A 36 42.24 -13.38 38.16
C THR A 36 41.25 -12.88 37.10
N ILE A 37 41.28 -13.45 35.89
CA ILE A 37 40.30 -13.12 34.85
C ILE A 37 38.88 -13.50 35.30
N PHE A 38 38.72 -14.69 35.90
CA PHE A 38 37.41 -15.15 36.38
C PHE A 38 36.84 -14.24 37.46
N ALA A 39 37.62 -13.84 38.46
CA ALA A 39 37.16 -12.93 39.53
C ALA A 39 36.69 -11.57 38.98
N ASN A 40 37.40 -11.02 37.98
CA ASN A 40 37.02 -9.79 37.30
C ASN A 40 35.74 -9.91 36.47
N VAL A 41 35.49 -11.09 35.91
CA VAL A 41 34.28 -11.39 35.14
C VAL A 41 33.09 -11.63 36.09
N GLU A 42 33.26 -12.49 37.10
CA GLU A 42 32.21 -12.90 38.04
C GLU A 42 31.61 -11.73 38.81
N SER A 43 32.45 -10.77 39.25
CA SER A 43 32.00 -9.58 40.00
C SER A 43 31.02 -8.67 39.26
N LYS A 44 30.94 -8.79 37.92
CA LYS A 44 30.07 -7.97 37.07
C LYS A 44 28.96 -8.79 36.39
N LEU A 45 28.97 -10.12 36.53
CA LEU A 45 27.95 -10.98 35.92
C LEU A 45 26.61 -10.84 36.67
N GLY A 46 25.57 -10.49 35.92
CA GLY A 46 24.22 -10.25 36.45
C GLY A 46 23.99 -8.82 36.95
N GLU A 47 25.01 -7.96 36.93
CA GLU A 47 24.88 -6.56 37.31
C GLU A 47 24.32 -5.69 36.14
N PRO A 48 23.65 -4.57 36.42
CA PRO A 48 23.16 -3.66 35.37
C PRO A 48 24.26 -3.05 34.49
N SER A 49 25.52 -3.09 34.95
CA SER A 49 26.72 -2.60 34.25
C SER A 49 27.42 -3.69 33.41
N GLU A 50 26.80 -4.87 33.26
CA GLU A 50 27.30 -5.94 32.41
C GLU A 50 27.32 -5.51 30.93
N ILE A 51 28.44 -5.74 30.24
CA ILE A 51 28.66 -5.41 28.82
C ILE A 51 29.14 -6.64 28.03
N ASP A 52 30.24 -7.26 28.41
CA ASP A 52 30.87 -8.35 27.64
C ASP A 52 31.28 -9.56 28.51
N GLN A 53 30.91 -9.52 29.78
CA GLN A 53 31.34 -10.49 30.77
C GLN A 53 30.80 -11.88 30.48
N ARG A 54 29.64 -12.02 29.83
CA ARG A 54 29.11 -13.33 29.40
C ARG A 54 29.96 -13.99 28.31
N ASP A 55 30.47 -13.20 27.37
CA ASP A 55 31.36 -13.69 26.31
C ASP A 55 32.73 -14.06 26.90
N LYS A 56 33.26 -13.20 27.78
CA LYS A 56 34.50 -13.47 28.53
C LYS A 56 34.36 -14.72 29.39
N TYR A 57 33.22 -14.94 30.02
CA TYR A 57 32.95 -16.14 30.82
C TYR A 57 33.04 -17.41 29.99
N ALA A 58 32.47 -17.43 28.78
CA ALA A 58 32.65 -18.56 27.85
C ALA A 58 34.13 -18.78 27.50
N GLY A 59 34.89 -17.69 27.30
CA GLY A 59 36.34 -17.74 27.11
C GLY A 59 37.10 -18.34 28.32
N VAL A 60 36.76 -17.92 29.54
CA VAL A 60 37.35 -18.46 30.79
C VAL A 60 37.08 -19.96 30.91
N CYS A 61 35.87 -20.43 30.61
CA CYS A 61 35.57 -21.87 30.58
C CYS A 61 36.43 -22.60 29.52
N GLY A 62 36.65 -21.99 28.36
CA GLY A 62 37.54 -22.53 27.33
C GLY A 62 39.00 -22.63 27.80
N LEU A 63 39.51 -21.57 28.44
CA LEU A 63 40.87 -21.55 29.01
C LEU A 63 41.05 -22.58 30.12
N PHE A 64 40.04 -22.76 30.97
CA PHE A 64 40.05 -23.81 32.00
C PHE A 64 40.15 -25.21 31.39
N VAL A 65 39.38 -25.49 30.33
CA VAL A 65 39.44 -26.77 29.61
C VAL A 65 40.81 -26.96 28.97
N LEU A 66 41.39 -25.91 28.38
CA LEU A 66 42.72 -25.95 27.76
C LEU A 66 43.80 -26.25 28.81
N HIS A 67 43.78 -25.56 29.96
CA HIS A 67 44.68 -25.81 31.09
C HIS A 67 44.64 -27.28 31.53
N PHE A 68 43.43 -27.84 31.69
CA PHE A 68 43.28 -29.25 32.03
C PHE A 68 43.86 -30.19 30.97
N HIS A 69 43.73 -29.90 29.67
CA HIS A 69 44.24 -30.78 28.62
C HIS A 69 45.78 -30.74 28.52
N ILE A 70 46.40 -29.58 28.73
CA ILE A 70 47.85 -29.40 28.70
C ILE A 70 48.49 -30.05 29.93
N PHE A 71 48.02 -29.73 31.14
CA PHE A 71 48.71 -30.09 32.39
C PHE A 71 48.10 -31.30 33.13
N ARG A 72 46.89 -31.74 32.75
CA ARG A 72 46.16 -32.84 33.41
C ARG A 72 45.86 -32.62 34.90
N THR A 73 46.02 -31.40 35.39
CA THR A 73 45.69 -30.98 36.76
C THR A 73 44.27 -30.43 36.87
N VAL A 74 43.57 -30.70 37.97
CA VAL A 74 42.19 -30.21 38.20
C VAL A 74 42.13 -29.30 39.44
N ASP A 75 41.76 -28.04 39.24
CA ASP A 75 41.38 -27.14 40.33
C ASP A 75 39.89 -27.32 40.67
N LYS A 76 39.59 -28.14 41.69
CA LYS A 76 38.22 -28.44 42.13
C LYS A 76 37.48 -27.20 42.62
N LYS A 77 38.16 -26.24 43.27
CA LYS A 77 37.53 -25.02 43.81
C LYS A 77 37.07 -24.13 42.66
N LEU A 78 37.97 -23.86 41.70
CA LEU A 78 37.65 -23.07 40.53
C LEU A 78 36.57 -23.73 39.66
N TYR A 79 36.63 -25.05 39.46
CA TYR A 79 35.61 -25.79 38.71
C TYR A 79 34.21 -25.64 39.33
N LYS A 80 34.12 -25.72 40.67
CA LYS A 80 32.86 -25.50 41.38
C LYS A 80 32.35 -24.07 41.19
N SER A 81 33.21 -23.06 41.33
CA SER A 81 32.83 -21.66 41.13
C SER A 81 32.34 -21.37 39.70
N LEU A 82 33.00 -21.95 38.67
CA LEU A 82 32.54 -21.87 37.29
C LEU A 82 31.12 -22.46 37.15
N LEU A 83 30.87 -23.63 37.73
CA LEU A 83 29.53 -24.23 37.70
C LEU A 83 28.47 -23.42 38.48
N ASP A 84 28.84 -22.81 39.60
CA ASP A 84 27.92 -22.00 40.41
C ASP A 84 27.45 -20.72 39.67
N VAL A 85 28.27 -20.16 38.77
CA VAL A 85 27.86 -19.05 37.88
C VAL A 85 26.67 -19.44 37.00
N CYS A 86 26.50 -20.72 36.66
CA CYS A 86 25.35 -21.19 35.87
C CYS A 86 24.01 -20.97 36.56
N LYS A 87 23.98 -20.76 37.89
CA LYS A 87 22.76 -20.36 38.62
C LYS A 87 22.33 -18.93 38.29
N LYS A 88 23.28 -18.03 38.03
CA LYS A 88 23.04 -16.63 37.64
C LYS A 88 22.88 -16.48 36.12
N VAL A 89 23.74 -17.17 35.36
CA VAL A 89 23.80 -17.13 33.89
C VAL A 89 23.66 -18.57 33.38
N PRO A 90 22.42 -19.08 33.25
CA PRO A 90 22.18 -20.49 32.90
C PRO A 90 22.56 -20.83 31.46
N ALA A 91 22.71 -19.83 30.61
CA ALA A 91 23.15 -19.99 29.24
C ALA A 91 23.75 -18.71 28.67
N VAL A 92 24.68 -18.87 27.73
CA VAL A 92 25.30 -17.75 26.98
C VAL A 92 24.89 -17.86 25.52
N THR A 93 24.41 -16.77 24.95
CA THR A 93 24.10 -16.69 23.51
C THR A 93 25.39 -16.31 22.77
N LEU A 94 25.99 -17.25 22.03
CA LEU A 94 27.27 -17.00 21.33
C LEU A 94 27.06 -16.19 20.05
N THR A 95 26.11 -16.62 19.22
CA THR A 95 25.76 -15.92 17.98
C THR A 95 24.32 -16.25 17.58
N ALA A 96 23.54 -15.24 17.21
CA ALA A 96 22.14 -15.37 16.81
C ALA A 96 21.28 -16.21 17.79
N ASN A 97 20.79 -17.36 17.36
CA ASN A 97 19.98 -18.31 18.12
C ASN A 97 20.81 -19.45 18.74
N ILE A 98 22.14 -19.43 18.57
CA ILE A 98 23.03 -20.47 19.10
C ILE A 98 23.29 -20.18 20.57
N ILE A 99 22.72 -21.02 21.42
CA ILE A 99 22.95 -21.04 22.85
C ILE A 99 24.05 -22.03 23.18
N TRP A 100 24.93 -21.61 24.07
CA TRP A 100 25.92 -22.45 24.70
C TRP A 100 25.63 -22.59 26.19
N PHE A 101 25.69 -23.84 26.65
CA PHE A 101 25.42 -24.23 28.04
C PHE A 101 26.75 -24.52 28.75
N PRO A 102 27.19 -23.64 29.67
CA PRO A 102 28.49 -23.77 30.32
C PRO A 102 28.60 -25.07 31.14
N ASP A 103 27.53 -25.45 31.83
CA ASP A 103 27.47 -26.69 32.62
C ASP A 103 27.64 -27.93 31.75
N THR A 104 26.88 -28.04 30.65
CA THR A 104 27.00 -29.15 29.70
C THR A 104 28.41 -29.20 29.09
N PHE A 105 28.97 -28.05 28.73
CA PHE A 105 30.31 -27.97 28.15
C PHE A 105 31.40 -28.43 29.12
N LEU A 106 31.42 -27.90 30.34
CA LEU A 106 32.42 -28.23 31.36
C LEU A 106 32.36 -29.70 31.76
N ILE A 107 31.15 -30.25 31.97
CA ILE A 107 30.96 -31.66 32.33
C ILE A 107 31.46 -32.59 31.23
N ASN A 108 31.19 -32.27 29.96
CA ASN A 108 31.58 -33.11 28.83
C ASN A 108 33.08 -33.00 28.51
N LYS A 109 33.69 -31.82 28.68
CA LYS A 109 35.09 -31.57 28.32
C LYS A 109 36.08 -31.86 29.44
N VAL A 110 35.64 -31.87 30.70
CA VAL A 110 36.47 -32.26 31.85
C VAL A 110 35.77 -33.31 32.71
N PRO A 111 35.56 -34.55 32.21
CA PRO A 111 34.89 -35.59 32.98
C PRO A 111 35.60 -35.94 34.30
N ALA A 112 36.93 -35.79 34.34
CA ALA A 112 37.73 -35.99 35.55
C ALA A 112 37.33 -35.04 36.68
N ALA A 113 37.11 -33.75 36.37
CA ALA A 113 36.63 -32.76 37.33
C ALA A 113 35.17 -33.01 37.72
N ALA A 114 34.33 -33.42 36.78
CA ALA A 114 32.93 -33.76 37.06
C ALA A 114 32.80 -34.93 38.06
N LYS A 115 33.66 -35.94 37.99
CA LYS A 115 33.69 -37.06 38.95
C LYS A 115 34.08 -36.65 40.38
N LEU A 116 34.77 -35.52 40.55
CA LEU A 116 35.15 -34.98 41.86
C LEU A 116 34.03 -34.20 42.55
N MET A 117 32.92 -33.96 41.85
CA MET A 117 31.72 -33.27 42.35
C MET A 117 30.67 -34.27 42.82
N ASP A 118 29.86 -33.88 43.81
CA ASP A 118 28.74 -34.71 44.26
C ASP A 118 27.60 -34.72 43.22
N LYS A 119 26.99 -35.89 43.02
CA LYS A 119 25.91 -36.09 42.02
C LYS A 119 24.72 -35.16 42.25
N LYS A 120 24.43 -34.83 43.51
CA LYS A 120 23.32 -33.95 43.91
C LYS A 120 23.56 -32.51 43.45
N SER A 121 24.77 -31.98 43.60
CA SER A 121 25.17 -30.65 43.10
C SER A 121 25.08 -30.54 41.59
N LEU A 122 25.55 -31.56 40.84
CA LEU A 122 25.45 -31.58 39.38
C LEU A 122 23.99 -31.64 38.90
N GLN A 123 23.14 -32.40 39.60
CA GLN A 123 21.71 -32.43 39.32
C GLN A 123 21.02 -31.10 39.64
N ALA A 124 21.38 -30.45 40.75
CA ALA A 124 20.86 -29.14 41.13
C ALA A 124 21.17 -28.04 40.10
N ILE A 125 22.35 -28.09 39.45
CA ILE A 125 22.71 -27.16 38.36
C ILE A 125 21.87 -27.40 37.10
N ARG A 126 21.52 -28.66 36.80
CA ARG A 126 20.62 -28.95 35.67
C ARG A 126 19.20 -28.46 35.96
N SER A 127 18.70 -28.70 37.17
CA SER A 127 17.37 -28.24 37.60
C SER A 127 17.27 -26.72 37.80
N SER A 128 18.39 -26.02 38.06
CA SER A 128 18.38 -24.56 38.23
C SER A 128 17.98 -23.82 36.96
N ARG A 129 18.22 -24.40 35.77
CA ARG A 129 17.81 -23.82 34.49
C ARG A 129 16.29 -23.74 34.35
N ASP A 130 15.59 -24.80 34.75
CA ASP A 130 14.12 -24.84 34.79
C ASP A 130 13.56 -23.83 35.80
N ALA A 131 14.13 -23.79 36.99
CA ALA A 131 13.75 -22.84 38.03
C ALA A 131 13.98 -21.38 37.59
N PHE A 132 15.11 -21.10 36.93
CA PHE A 132 15.42 -19.79 36.38
C PHE A 132 14.37 -19.34 35.36
N LEU A 133 13.99 -20.23 34.42
CA LEU A 133 12.99 -19.88 33.41
C LEU A 133 11.61 -19.61 34.02
N GLN A 134 11.21 -20.40 35.02
CA GLN A 134 9.96 -20.20 35.77
C GLN A 134 9.97 -18.87 36.53
N GLN A 135 11.05 -18.58 37.26
CA GLN A 135 11.22 -17.32 37.97
C GLN A 135 11.19 -16.14 37.00
N LYS A 136 11.93 -16.24 35.89
CA LYS A 136 11.99 -15.18 34.87
C LYS A 136 10.62 -14.92 34.26
N ALA A 137 9.81 -15.95 34.03
CA ALA A 137 8.44 -15.81 33.54
C ALA A 137 7.56 -14.94 34.46
N GLN A 138 7.77 -15.02 35.77
CA GLN A 138 7.04 -14.25 36.78
C GLN A 138 7.60 -12.83 36.97
N THR A 139 8.91 -12.66 36.90
CA THR A 139 9.56 -11.35 37.13
C THR A 139 9.58 -10.45 35.90
N LEU A 140 9.40 -11.00 34.69
CA LEU A 140 9.54 -10.25 33.44
C LEU A 140 8.65 -9.00 33.37
N THR A 141 7.44 -9.05 33.91
CA THR A 141 6.54 -7.89 33.98
C THR A 141 7.08 -6.80 34.92
N LYS A 142 7.72 -7.18 36.03
CA LYS A 142 8.38 -6.24 36.94
C LYS A 142 9.58 -5.60 36.25
N ASP A 143 10.38 -6.41 35.54
CA ASP A 143 11.52 -5.92 34.76
C ASP A 143 11.09 -4.85 33.74
N VAL A 144 9.98 -5.09 33.02
CA VAL A 144 9.40 -4.09 32.09
C VAL A 144 9.11 -2.78 32.80
N GLN A 145 8.47 -2.80 33.97
CA GLN A 145 8.13 -1.58 34.71
C GLN A 145 9.37 -0.84 35.19
N SER A 146 10.36 -1.56 35.73
CA SER A 146 11.62 -0.97 36.16
C SER A 146 12.36 -0.30 35.00
N TYR A 147 12.53 -1.01 33.89
CA TYR A 147 13.20 -0.46 32.70
C TYR A 147 12.39 0.66 32.04
N TYR A 148 11.06 0.63 32.10
CA TYR A 148 10.23 1.75 31.64
C TYR A 148 10.56 3.04 32.41
N VAL A 149 10.63 2.97 33.74
CA VAL A 149 11.00 4.11 34.59
C VAL A 149 12.44 4.55 34.32
N PHE A 150 13.39 3.61 34.24
CA PHE A 150 14.80 3.93 33.98
C PHE A 150 15.00 4.61 32.62
N VAL A 151 14.38 4.09 31.56
CA VAL A 151 14.47 4.65 30.21
C VAL A 151 13.78 6.00 30.15
N THR A 152 12.57 6.14 30.71
CA THR A 152 11.84 7.42 30.71
C THR A 152 12.59 8.50 31.50
N SER A 153 13.14 8.17 32.67
CA SER A 153 13.98 9.09 33.44
C SER A 153 15.23 9.50 32.67
N TRP A 154 15.89 8.54 32.01
CA TRP A 154 17.04 8.81 31.16
C TRP A 154 16.70 9.72 29.97
N MET A 155 15.54 9.51 29.32
CA MET A 155 15.08 10.37 28.23
C MET A 155 14.92 11.82 28.67
N MET A 156 14.24 12.04 29.80
CA MET A 156 14.07 13.40 30.36
C MET A 156 15.42 14.05 30.68
N LYS A 157 16.37 13.29 31.24
CA LYS A 157 17.73 13.78 31.51
C LYS A 157 18.48 14.13 30.23
N MET A 158 18.34 13.31 29.19
CA MET A 158 18.99 13.53 27.90
C MET A 158 18.44 14.80 27.22
N GLU A 159 17.11 14.96 27.19
CA GLU A 159 16.44 16.13 26.62
C GLU A 159 16.84 17.42 27.37
N ALA A 160 16.85 17.38 28.70
CA ALA A 160 17.24 18.53 29.53
C ALA A 160 18.72 18.93 29.38
N ILE A 161 19.61 18.00 29.05
CA ILE A 161 21.03 18.29 28.79
C ILE A 161 21.23 18.84 27.37
N LEU A 162 20.45 18.36 26.40
CA LEU A 162 20.48 18.82 25.02
C LEU A 162 19.85 20.21 24.86
N SER A 163 18.87 20.57 25.70
CA SER A 163 18.19 21.87 25.67
C SER A 163 18.98 23.01 26.34
N LYS A 164 20.11 22.74 27.00
CA LYS A 164 20.94 23.79 27.63
C LYS A 164 21.88 24.45 26.62
N GLU A 165 21.85 25.78 26.56
CA GLU A 165 22.82 26.58 25.79
C GLU A 165 24.25 26.33 26.30
N GLN A 166 25.18 26.15 25.35
CA GLN A 166 26.58 25.86 25.66
C GLN A 166 27.25 27.09 26.24
N ARG A 167 27.81 26.97 27.45
CA ARG A 167 28.65 28.00 28.06
C ARG A 167 30.13 27.66 27.83
N PRO A 168 30.92 28.54 27.20
CA PRO A 168 32.29 28.23 26.79
C PRO A 168 33.24 27.93 27.97
N ASP A 169 32.92 28.42 29.16
CA ASP A 169 33.65 28.26 30.42
C ASP A 169 33.47 26.87 31.10
N LYS A 170 32.49 26.06 30.67
CA LYS A 170 32.19 24.72 31.27
C LYS A 170 32.13 23.56 30.27
N LEU A 171 32.66 23.76 29.06
CA LEU A 171 32.54 22.81 27.95
C LEU A 171 32.99 21.37 28.28
N ALA A 172 34.09 21.22 29.04
CA ALA A 172 34.62 19.89 29.40
C ALA A 172 33.73 19.15 30.41
N GLU A 173 33.17 19.86 31.38
CA GLU A 173 32.26 19.29 32.37
C GLU A 173 30.92 18.92 31.71
N ASP A 174 30.40 19.78 30.84
CA ASP A 174 29.19 19.53 30.06
C ASP A 174 29.35 18.32 29.12
N LEU A 175 30.51 18.18 28.46
CA LEU A 175 30.80 17.04 27.60
C LEU A 175 30.93 15.73 28.40
N SER A 176 31.58 15.78 29.57
CA SER A 176 31.69 14.61 30.48
C SER A 176 30.31 14.15 30.97
N ASN A 177 29.47 15.10 31.38
CA ASN A 177 28.10 14.82 31.80
C ASN A 177 27.24 14.24 30.66
N ARG A 178 27.38 14.77 29.43
CA ARG A 178 26.74 14.23 28.22
C ARG A 178 27.19 12.79 27.95
N CYS A 179 28.50 12.52 28.01
CA CYS A 179 29.07 11.18 27.80
C CYS A 179 28.56 10.18 28.83
N ASN A 180 28.48 10.55 30.12
CA ASN A 180 27.99 9.68 31.19
C ASN A 180 26.52 9.28 30.98
N VAL A 181 25.66 10.24 30.64
CA VAL A 181 24.24 9.97 30.34
C VAL A 181 24.10 9.12 29.07
N PHE A 182 24.95 9.34 28.07
CA PHE A 182 24.95 8.53 26.86
C PHE A 182 25.37 7.07 27.12
N VAL A 183 26.44 6.86 27.89
CA VAL A 183 26.90 5.52 28.30
C VAL A 183 25.82 4.80 29.12
N GLN A 184 25.14 5.51 30.01
CA GLN A 184 24.01 4.96 30.78
C GLN A 184 22.88 4.46 29.87
N GLY A 185 22.54 5.21 28.81
CA GLY A 185 21.56 4.78 27.81
C GLY A 185 22.00 3.53 27.02
N ILE A 186 23.30 3.40 26.72
CA ILE A 186 23.86 2.20 26.08
C ILE A 186 23.73 0.99 27.00
N LEU A 187 24.05 1.14 28.29
CA LEU A 187 23.96 0.05 29.28
C LEU A 187 22.51 -0.45 29.43
N TYR A 188 21.52 0.45 29.53
CA TYR A 188 20.12 0.05 29.59
C TYR A 188 19.69 -0.71 28.34
N ALA A 189 20.07 -0.24 27.15
CA ALA A 189 19.75 -0.92 25.90
C ALA A 189 20.39 -2.32 25.84
N TYR A 190 21.64 -2.45 26.30
CA TYR A 190 22.33 -3.73 26.34
C TYR A 190 21.62 -4.70 27.29
N SER A 191 21.30 -4.28 28.51
CA SER A 191 20.60 -5.09 29.51
C SER A 191 19.22 -5.55 29.02
N ILE A 192 18.44 -4.67 28.40
CA ILE A 192 17.14 -5.01 27.80
C ILE A 192 17.33 -6.06 26.68
N SER A 193 18.30 -5.84 25.78
CA SER A 193 18.63 -6.79 24.70
C SER A 193 19.03 -8.17 25.26
N THR A 194 19.85 -8.20 26.31
CA THR A 194 20.29 -9.44 26.96
C THR A 194 19.11 -10.18 27.59
N ILE A 195 18.18 -9.48 28.24
CA ILE A 195 16.95 -10.08 28.78
C ILE A 195 16.12 -10.71 27.65
N ILE A 196 15.91 -9.99 26.55
CA ILE A 196 15.11 -10.48 25.40
C ILE A 196 15.78 -11.73 24.81
N LYS A 197 17.05 -11.63 24.40
CA LYS A 197 17.78 -12.72 23.75
C LYS A 197 17.86 -13.96 24.64
N THR A 198 18.28 -13.80 25.89
CA THR A 198 18.45 -14.92 26.83
C THR A 198 17.11 -15.61 27.07
N THR A 199 16.04 -14.85 27.30
CA THR A 199 14.71 -15.41 27.59
C THR A 199 14.15 -16.13 26.36
N MET A 200 14.15 -15.50 25.18
CA MET A 200 13.61 -16.11 23.95
C MET A 200 14.38 -17.36 23.56
N ASN A 201 15.71 -17.29 23.58
CA ASN A 201 16.55 -18.41 23.20
C ASN A 201 16.37 -19.57 24.21
N LEU A 202 16.29 -19.31 25.53
CA LEU A 202 16.05 -20.36 26.53
C LEU A 202 14.71 -21.07 26.31
N TYR A 203 13.61 -20.35 26.09
CA TYR A 203 12.32 -20.98 25.76
C TYR A 203 12.40 -21.85 24.50
N MET A 204 13.09 -21.38 23.46
CA MET A 204 13.30 -22.14 22.22
C MET A 204 14.11 -23.41 22.46
N SER A 205 15.25 -23.32 23.16
CA SER A 205 16.11 -24.46 23.41
C SER A 205 15.52 -25.47 24.38
N MET A 206 14.67 -25.03 25.33
CA MET A 206 13.98 -25.91 26.27
C MET A 206 12.66 -26.44 25.72
N GLN A 207 12.26 -26.00 24.52
CA GLN A 207 11.01 -26.38 23.85
C GLN A 207 9.75 -26.18 24.74
N LYS A 208 9.76 -25.12 25.56
CA LYS A 208 8.63 -24.78 26.43
C LYS A 208 7.78 -23.65 25.85
N PRO A 209 6.44 -23.73 25.91
CA PRO A 209 5.59 -22.64 25.45
C PRO A 209 5.71 -21.42 26.36
N MET A 210 5.71 -20.23 25.77
CA MET A 210 5.64 -18.97 26.52
C MET A 210 4.18 -18.65 26.89
N THR A 211 3.96 -18.07 28.06
CA THR A 211 2.63 -17.54 28.43
C THR A 211 2.32 -16.27 27.63
N LYS A 212 1.03 -15.97 27.42
CA LYS A 212 0.59 -14.71 26.78
C LYS A 212 1.14 -13.47 27.50
N THR A 213 1.24 -13.53 28.83
CA THR A 213 1.79 -12.46 29.67
C THR A 213 3.27 -12.25 29.40
N SER A 214 4.06 -13.32 29.35
CA SER A 214 5.50 -13.25 29.06
C SER A 214 5.76 -12.71 27.65
N VAL A 215 4.97 -13.13 26.64
CA VAL A 215 5.08 -12.60 25.27
C VAL A 215 4.80 -11.11 25.22
N LYS A 216 3.72 -10.63 25.86
CA LYS A 216 3.40 -9.19 25.94
C LYS A 216 4.51 -8.41 26.63
N ALA A 217 5.09 -8.95 27.70
CA ALA A 217 6.20 -8.31 28.41
C ALA A 217 7.46 -8.21 27.53
N LEU A 218 7.82 -9.28 26.78
CA LEU A 218 8.90 -9.22 25.80
C LEU A 218 8.66 -8.17 24.71
N CYS A 219 7.43 -8.07 24.18
CA CYS A 219 7.10 -7.04 23.18
C CYS A 219 7.31 -5.62 23.73
N ARG A 220 6.91 -5.35 24.98
CA ARG A 220 7.15 -4.05 25.63
C ARG A 220 8.63 -3.76 25.84
N LEU A 221 9.44 -4.77 26.18
CA LEU A 221 10.90 -4.60 26.23
C LEU A 221 11.49 -4.26 24.85
N VAL A 222 10.97 -4.87 23.78
CA VAL A 222 11.37 -4.54 22.41
C VAL A 222 10.97 -3.11 22.04
N GLU A 223 9.80 -2.64 22.46
CA GLU A 223 9.36 -1.25 22.30
C GLU A 223 10.33 -0.28 23.00
N LEU A 224 10.67 -0.54 24.27
CA LEU A 224 11.66 0.26 25.02
C LEU A 224 13.04 0.29 24.33
N LEU A 225 13.45 -0.81 23.70
CA LEU A 225 14.68 -0.86 22.92
C LEU A 225 14.62 0.05 21.66
N LYS A 226 13.44 0.21 21.06
CA LYS A 226 13.23 1.03 19.85
C LYS A 226 13.19 2.53 20.12
N VAL A 227 12.79 2.95 21.32
CA VAL A 227 12.78 4.37 21.74
C VAL A 227 14.18 5.00 21.63
N LYS A 228 15.24 4.19 21.75
CA LYS A 228 16.64 4.56 21.47
C LYS A 228 16.86 5.19 20.09
N PHE A 229 16.16 4.72 19.05
CA PHE A 229 16.36 5.16 17.66
C PHE A 229 15.62 6.45 17.33
N VAL A 230 14.47 6.69 17.97
CA VAL A 230 13.61 7.83 17.65
C VAL A 230 14.18 9.12 18.22
N ILE A 231 14.73 9.10 19.44
CA ILE A 231 15.28 10.30 20.10
C ILE A 231 16.59 10.74 19.45
N LEU A 232 17.45 9.81 19.04
CA LEU A 232 18.68 10.11 18.30
C LEU A 232 18.41 10.70 16.89
N GLN A 233 17.19 10.58 16.36
CA GLN A 233 16.80 11.16 15.08
C GLN A 233 16.10 12.52 15.20
N PHE A 234 15.52 12.85 16.36
CA PHE A 234 14.61 13.99 16.52
C PHE A 234 15.20 15.22 17.26
N SER A 235 16.38 15.13 17.86
CA SER A 235 16.96 16.25 18.62
C SER A 235 18.28 16.74 18.01
N GLY A 236 18.29 17.96 17.46
CA GLY A 236 19.51 18.77 17.30
C GLY A 236 19.90 19.19 15.87
N SER A 237 19.96 20.50 15.65
CA SER A 237 20.45 21.20 14.45
C SER A 237 21.93 20.88 14.14
N GLY A 238 22.24 20.73 12.84
CA GLY A 238 23.58 20.82 12.23
C GLY A 238 24.71 19.96 12.82
N LEU A 239 25.31 20.42 13.91
CA LEU A 239 26.59 19.91 14.45
C LEU A 239 26.43 18.61 15.25
N GLU A 240 25.35 18.45 16.02
CA GLU A 240 25.09 17.24 16.81
C GLU A 240 24.71 16.05 15.90
N ARG A 241 24.01 16.33 14.79
CA ARG A 241 23.74 15.38 13.71
C ARG A 241 25.03 14.95 13.00
N LEU A 242 25.97 15.87 12.82
CA LEU A 242 27.29 15.59 12.24
C LEU A 242 28.14 14.76 13.20
N ILE A 243 28.15 15.03 14.51
CA ILE A 243 28.91 14.24 15.49
C ILE A 243 28.32 12.83 15.64
N ILE A 244 26.99 12.67 15.63
CA ILE A 244 26.33 11.35 15.69
C ILE A 244 26.47 10.60 14.37
N GLN A 245 26.39 11.27 13.21
CA GLN A 245 26.69 10.64 11.91
C GLN A 245 28.16 10.33 11.75
N VAL A 246 29.08 11.18 12.21
CA VAL A 246 30.52 10.93 12.20
C VAL A 246 30.82 9.81 13.16
N LEU A 247 30.28 9.76 14.38
CA LEU A 247 30.47 8.61 15.29
C LEU A 247 29.85 7.34 14.72
N LEU A 248 28.61 7.36 14.19
CA LEU A 248 28.01 6.18 13.55
C LEU A 248 28.74 5.75 12.29
N ARG A 249 29.27 6.68 11.49
CA ARG A 249 30.01 6.40 10.25
C ARG A 249 31.48 6.10 10.49
N PHE A 250 32.07 6.56 11.59
CA PHE A 250 33.39 6.18 12.10
C PHE A 250 33.31 4.80 12.75
N LEU A 251 32.23 4.49 13.48
CA LEU A 251 31.92 3.14 13.98
C LEU A 251 31.60 2.17 12.83
N PHE A 252 30.85 2.60 11.81
CA PHE A 252 30.54 1.80 10.62
C PHE A 252 31.77 1.62 9.72
N ASN A 253 32.56 2.67 9.47
CA ASN A 253 33.80 2.60 8.69
C ASN A 253 34.91 1.87 9.47
N LEU A 254 35.01 1.96 10.80
CA LEU A 254 35.87 1.07 11.58
C LEU A 254 35.40 -0.37 11.42
N THR A 255 34.10 -0.65 11.37
CA THR A 255 33.62 -2.03 11.14
C THR A 255 33.96 -2.53 9.73
N VAL A 256 33.88 -1.67 8.71
CA VAL A 256 34.17 -2.02 7.30
C VAL A 256 35.68 -2.08 7.00
N ILE A 257 36.46 -1.11 7.49
CA ILE A 257 37.91 -1.02 7.30
C ILE A 257 38.63 -2.11 8.12
N TYR A 258 38.17 -2.42 9.33
CA TYR A 258 38.75 -3.51 10.13
C TYR A 258 38.40 -4.90 9.56
N SER A 259 37.26 -5.02 8.87
CA SER A 259 36.90 -6.25 8.11
C SER A 259 37.72 -6.43 6.82
N TYR A 260 38.32 -5.36 6.29
CA TYR A 260 39.15 -5.39 5.08
C TYR A 260 40.66 -5.45 5.35
N ILE A 261 41.14 -4.95 6.51
CA ILE A 261 42.58 -4.82 6.79
C ILE A 261 43.13 -5.93 7.72
N ASN A 262 42.32 -6.61 8.53
CA ASN A 262 42.85 -7.69 9.39
C ASN A 262 41.81 -8.76 9.76
N PRO A 263 41.84 -9.98 9.20
CA PRO A 263 40.85 -11.02 9.49
C PRO A 263 40.93 -11.60 10.92
N PHE A 264 41.90 -11.20 11.75
CA PHE A 264 42.25 -11.92 12.99
C PHE A 264 42.26 -11.12 14.30
N SER A 265 41.94 -9.82 14.33
CA SER A 265 41.82 -9.08 15.60
C SER A 265 40.37 -8.75 15.99
N ALA A 266 40.05 -8.96 17.26
CA ALA A 266 38.70 -8.86 17.81
C ALA A 266 38.18 -7.40 17.85
N SER A 267 36.98 -7.18 17.31
CA SER A 267 36.22 -5.94 17.45
C SER A 267 36.00 -5.53 18.92
N PRO A 268 35.89 -4.22 19.25
CA PRO A 268 35.56 -3.77 20.60
C PRO A 268 34.20 -4.33 21.11
N PRO A 269 34.10 -4.90 22.32
CA PRO A 269 32.93 -5.66 22.78
C PRO A 269 31.61 -4.87 22.82
N TRP A 270 31.67 -3.59 23.21
CA TRP A 270 30.54 -2.64 23.22
C TRP A 270 29.87 -2.40 21.85
N LEU A 271 30.59 -2.55 20.72
CA LEU A 271 30.00 -2.46 19.37
C LEU A 271 29.25 -3.73 18.96
N LYS A 272 29.77 -4.92 19.32
CA LYS A 272 29.16 -6.23 18.95
C LYS A 272 27.77 -6.40 19.57
N GLY A 273 27.60 -6.01 20.84
CA GLY A 273 26.34 -6.13 21.57
C GLY A 273 25.22 -5.20 21.10
N SER A 274 25.57 -3.95 20.77
CA SER A 274 24.60 -2.90 20.39
C SER A 274 24.14 -2.99 18.93
N CYS A 275 25.02 -3.43 18.01
CA CYS A 275 24.73 -3.42 16.57
C CYS A 275 24.11 -4.74 16.06
N SER A 276 24.32 -5.87 16.78
CA SER A 276 23.84 -7.19 16.35
C SER A 276 22.31 -7.33 16.28
N VAL A 277 21.53 -6.54 17.04
CA VAL A 277 20.05 -6.60 17.00
C VAL A 277 19.49 -5.88 15.79
N CYS A 278 20.18 -4.87 15.25
CA CYS A 278 19.72 -4.10 14.09
C CYS A 278 20.34 -4.55 12.77
N VAL A 279 21.57 -5.07 12.77
CA VAL A 279 22.31 -5.41 11.54
C VAL A 279 22.00 -6.81 11.00
N ARG A 280 21.47 -7.74 11.80
CA ARG A 280 21.19 -9.13 11.33
C ARG A 280 19.73 -9.42 11.02
N LEU A 281 19.03 -8.41 10.52
CA LEU A 281 17.85 -8.53 9.66
C LEU A 281 18.24 -8.69 8.17
N VAL A 282 19.43 -9.21 7.90
CA VAL A 282 20.05 -9.34 6.56
C VAL A 282 19.92 -10.76 5.97
N CYS A 283 19.00 -11.60 6.49
CA CYS A 283 18.35 -12.62 5.66
C CYS A 283 17.11 -11.99 5.00
N ALA A 284 17.35 -11.00 4.13
CA ALA A 284 16.37 -9.99 3.75
C ALA A 284 15.33 -10.44 2.70
N SER A 285 15.40 -11.64 2.13
CA SER A 285 14.42 -12.10 1.12
C SER A 285 13.31 -12.98 1.73
N GLU A 286 13.65 -13.98 2.53
CA GLU A 286 12.69 -14.89 3.16
C GLU A 286 11.95 -14.27 4.36
N LEU A 287 12.64 -13.47 5.20
CA LEU A 287 11.98 -12.67 6.24
C LEU A 287 11.12 -11.56 5.64
N PHE A 288 11.46 -11.07 4.45
CA PHE A 288 10.66 -10.09 3.73
C PHE A 288 9.40 -10.70 3.13
N ALA A 289 9.44 -11.92 2.59
CA ALA A 289 8.24 -12.64 2.17
C ALA A 289 7.36 -13.03 3.37
N ARG A 290 7.92 -13.65 4.41
CA ARG A 290 7.18 -14.07 5.62
C ARG A 290 6.67 -12.89 6.45
N GLY A 291 7.48 -11.85 6.63
CA GLY A 291 7.10 -10.62 7.34
C GLY A 291 6.02 -9.82 6.62
N ARG A 292 6.06 -9.75 5.28
CA ARG A 292 4.99 -9.12 4.47
C ARG A 292 3.69 -9.90 4.54
N GLY A 293 3.75 -11.22 4.35
CA GLY A 293 2.60 -12.11 4.45
C GLY A 293 1.94 -12.02 5.83
N CYS A 294 2.74 -12.08 6.90
CA CYS A 294 2.22 -11.92 8.26
C CYS A 294 1.64 -10.53 8.55
N ALA A 295 2.29 -9.45 8.10
CA ALA A 295 1.79 -8.09 8.34
C ALA A 295 0.47 -7.82 7.61
N HIS A 296 0.33 -8.26 6.36
CA HIS A 296 -0.94 -8.11 5.61
C HIS A 296 -2.00 -9.06 6.16
N ALA A 297 -1.74 -10.37 6.18
CA ALA A 297 -2.75 -11.38 6.48
C ALA A 297 -3.17 -11.45 7.96
N HIS A 298 -2.25 -11.17 8.91
CA HIS A 298 -2.52 -11.37 10.34
C HIS A 298 -2.67 -10.09 11.15
N LEU A 299 -2.20 -8.95 10.65
CA LEU A 299 -2.35 -7.65 11.31
C LEU A 299 -3.36 -6.77 10.57
N LEU A 300 -3.11 -6.42 9.30
CA LEU A 300 -3.95 -5.47 8.56
C LEU A 300 -5.33 -6.03 8.24
N ASP A 301 -5.43 -7.24 7.70
CA ASP A 301 -6.72 -7.86 7.37
C ASP A 301 -7.56 -8.14 8.63
N LYS A 302 -6.89 -8.51 9.73
CA LYS A 302 -7.55 -8.73 11.02
C LYS A 302 -8.07 -7.42 11.61
N LEU A 303 -7.29 -6.34 11.51
CA LEU A 303 -7.69 -5.00 11.92
C LEU A 303 -8.89 -4.51 11.09
N CYS A 304 -8.84 -4.69 9.77
CA CYS A 304 -9.95 -4.36 8.86
C CYS A 304 -11.26 -5.06 9.27
N LYS A 305 -11.19 -6.38 9.52
CA LYS A 305 -12.36 -7.18 9.93
C LYS A 305 -12.90 -6.81 11.31
N GLU A 306 -12.05 -6.51 12.29
CA GLU A 306 -12.49 -6.08 13.62
C GLU A 306 -13.21 -4.73 13.56
N ILE A 307 -12.71 -3.79 12.75
CA ILE A 307 -13.31 -2.46 12.57
C ILE A 307 -14.62 -2.56 11.80
N GLU A 308 -14.65 -3.32 10.71
CA GLU A 308 -15.88 -3.57 9.97
C GLU A 308 -16.97 -4.18 10.88
N LYS A 309 -16.59 -5.15 11.72
CA LYS A 309 -17.50 -5.77 12.68
C LYS A 309 -17.98 -4.78 13.74
N ASP A 310 -17.10 -3.96 14.30
CA ASP A 310 -17.47 -2.92 15.27
C ASP A 310 -18.45 -1.91 14.64
N LEU A 311 -18.15 -1.38 13.46
CA LEU A 311 -19.03 -0.45 12.73
C LEU A 311 -20.39 -1.08 12.44
N ARG A 312 -20.43 -2.34 11.98
CA ARG A 312 -21.68 -3.02 11.62
C ARG A 312 -22.53 -3.25 12.87
N LEU A 313 -21.90 -3.67 13.98
CA LEU A 313 -22.60 -3.84 15.27
C LEU A 313 -23.13 -2.50 15.81
N SER A 314 -22.40 -1.40 15.65
CA SER A 314 -22.83 -0.06 16.09
C SER A 314 -24.08 0.43 15.37
N VAL A 315 -24.18 0.22 14.04
CA VAL A 315 -25.38 0.60 13.26
C VAL A 315 -26.58 -0.29 13.57
N HIS A 316 -26.35 -1.57 13.84
CA HIS A 316 -27.41 -2.55 14.13
C HIS A 316 -27.71 -2.69 15.63
N THR A 317 -27.38 -1.68 16.44
CA THR A 317 -27.66 -1.66 17.90
C THR A 317 -29.15 -1.83 18.24
N HIS A 318 -30.04 -1.40 17.33
CA HIS A 318 -31.49 -1.57 17.44
C HIS A 318 -31.97 -3.03 17.29
N LEU A 319 -31.15 -3.92 16.71
CA LEU A 319 -31.49 -5.34 16.47
C LEU A 319 -31.20 -6.27 17.66
N LYS A 320 -30.70 -5.76 18.80
CA LYS A 320 -30.45 -6.53 20.05
C LYS A 320 -29.79 -7.91 19.83
N LEU A 321 -28.71 -7.98 19.05
CA LEU A 321 -28.05 -9.26 18.73
C LEU A 321 -26.87 -9.65 19.64
N ASP A 322 -26.56 -8.92 20.71
CA ASP A 322 -25.71 -9.45 21.80
C ASP A 322 -25.66 -8.48 23.00
N ASP A 323 -25.76 -9.03 24.21
CA ASP A 323 -25.70 -8.32 25.49
C ASP A 323 -24.23 -7.95 25.83
N ARG A 324 -23.61 -7.08 25.03
CA ARG A 324 -22.23 -6.62 25.24
C ARG A 324 -22.20 -5.45 26.20
N ASN A 325 -22.26 -5.78 27.48
CA ASN A 325 -21.94 -4.84 28.55
C ASN A 325 -20.50 -4.28 28.34
N PRO A 326 -20.32 -2.96 28.15
CA PRO A 326 -19.02 -2.31 27.94
C PRO A 326 -18.01 -2.59 29.07
N PHE A 327 -18.51 -2.88 30.27
CA PHE A 327 -17.72 -3.21 31.46
C PHE A 327 -17.22 -4.67 31.48
N LYS A 328 -17.73 -5.55 30.60
CA LYS A 328 -17.30 -6.97 30.51
C LYS A 328 -16.31 -7.25 29.36
N VAL A 329 -16.42 -6.54 28.23
CA VAL A 329 -15.64 -6.85 27.00
C VAL A 329 -14.40 -5.95 26.84
N GLY A 330 -14.36 -4.79 27.49
CA GLY A 330 -13.28 -3.81 27.38
C GLY A 330 -13.30 -3.10 26.02
N MET A 331 -13.35 -1.77 26.02
CA MET A 331 -13.19 -1.00 24.78
C MET A 331 -11.72 -1.08 24.33
N LYS A 332 -11.48 -1.65 23.15
CA LYS A 332 -10.19 -1.48 22.47
C LYS A 332 -10.22 -0.10 21.82
N ASP A 333 -9.54 0.87 22.41
CA ASP A 333 -9.21 2.08 21.66
C ASP A 333 -8.30 1.67 20.49
N LEU A 334 -8.72 1.93 19.25
CA LEU A 334 -7.91 1.70 18.05
C LEU A 334 -7.54 3.02 17.37
N ALA A 335 -8.02 4.15 17.89
CA ALA A 335 -7.82 5.47 17.29
C ALA A 335 -6.33 5.83 17.23
N HIS A 336 -5.55 5.40 18.21
CA HIS A 336 -4.11 5.60 18.26
C HIS A 336 -3.32 4.89 17.15
N LEU A 337 -3.88 3.88 16.47
CA LEU A 337 -3.25 3.28 15.29
C LEU A 337 -3.39 4.13 14.04
N PHE A 338 -4.45 4.95 13.97
CA PHE A 338 -4.77 5.81 12.81
C PHE A 338 -4.14 7.20 12.88
N SER A 339 -3.58 7.56 14.03
CA SER A 339 -2.74 8.75 14.20
C SER A 339 -1.25 8.50 13.88
N LEU A 340 -0.87 7.25 13.62
CA LEU A 340 0.50 6.90 13.27
C LEU A 340 0.85 7.40 11.86
N LYS A 341 2.03 8.03 11.73
CA LYS A 341 2.63 8.33 10.43
C LYS A 341 2.96 7.03 9.69
N PRO A 342 3.05 7.04 8.34
CA PRO A 342 3.36 5.85 7.55
C PRO A 342 4.58 5.11 8.10
N ILE A 343 4.38 3.85 8.48
CA ILE A 343 5.40 3.04 9.13
C ILE A 343 6.37 2.58 8.06
N ARG A 344 7.64 2.98 8.19
CA ARG A 344 8.70 2.48 7.32
C ARG A 344 8.99 1.02 7.67
N PHE A 345 8.60 0.12 6.80
CA PHE A 345 8.92 -1.30 6.88
C PHE A 345 9.94 -1.62 5.77
N PHE A 346 11.22 -1.66 6.14
CA PHE A 346 12.36 -1.75 5.23
C PHE A 346 12.38 -0.62 4.18
N ASN A 347 12.18 -0.96 2.89
CA ASN A 347 12.21 -0.03 1.76
C ASN A 347 10.81 0.45 1.32
N ARG A 348 9.75 0.14 2.07
CA ARG A 348 8.39 0.60 1.77
C ARG A 348 7.73 1.26 2.98
N PHE A 349 6.80 2.17 2.69
CA PHE A 349 5.97 2.81 3.70
C PHE A 349 4.62 2.08 3.74
N ILE A 350 4.20 1.68 4.94
CA ILE A 350 2.88 1.11 5.18
C ILE A 350 2.06 2.18 5.88
N ASP A 351 1.08 2.71 5.17
CA ASP A 351 0.07 3.60 5.73
C ASP A 351 -1.14 2.77 6.17
N ILE A 352 -1.25 2.54 7.49
CA ILE A 352 -2.34 1.77 8.09
C ILE A 352 -3.68 2.47 7.85
N LYS A 353 -3.70 3.81 7.93
CA LYS A 353 -4.91 4.60 7.74
C LYS A 353 -5.41 4.46 6.31
N ALA A 354 -4.54 4.67 5.32
CA ALA A 354 -4.91 4.53 3.91
C ALA A 354 -5.37 3.11 3.55
N TYR A 355 -4.71 2.08 4.10
CA TYR A 355 -5.07 0.68 3.83
C TYR A 355 -6.46 0.33 4.37
N VAL A 356 -6.74 0.68 5.64
CA VAL A 356 -8.05 0.41 6.25
C VAL A 356 -9.15 1.22 5.57
N THR A 357 -8.90 2.50 5.24
CA THR A 357 -9.85 3.31 4.47
C THR A 357 -10.18 2.66 3.12
N HIS A 358 -9.17 2.23 2.37
CA HIS A 358 -9.38 1.58 1.07
C HIS A 358 -10.16 0.26 1.19
N TYR A 359 -9.86 -0.57 2.18
CA TYR A 359 -10.61 -1.81 2.43
C TYR A 359 -12.08 -1.52 2.72
N LEU A 360 -12.38 -0.58 3.61
CA LEU A 360 -13.76 -0.24 3.98
C LEU A 360 -14.49 0.42 2.81
N ASP A 361 -13.83 1.31 2.05
CA ASP A 361 -14.41 1.95 0.86
C ASP A 361 -14.83 0.90 -0.18
N LYS A 362 -13.93 -0.02 -0.52
CA LYS A 362 -14.19 -1.12 -1.45
C LYS A 362 -15.29 -2.04 -0.94
N THR A 363 -15.25 -2.40 0.34
CA THR A 363 -16.22 -3.33 0.95
C THR A 363 -17.61 -2.73 0.98
N PHE A 364 -17.75 -1.50 1.48
CA PHE A 364 -19.04 -0.82 1.52
C PHE A 364 -19.57 -0.55 0.13
N TYR A 365 -18.72 -0.14 -0.83
CA TYR A 365 -19.14 0.03 -2.21
C TYR A 365 -19.69 -1.28 -2.79
N ASN A 366 -18.93 -2.38 -2.68
CA ASN A 366 -19.37 -3.69 -3.18
C ASN A 366 -20.66 -4.18 -2.50
N LEU A 367 -20.81 -4.00 -1.19
CA LEU A 367 -22.02 -4.41 -0.48
C LEU A 367 -23.24 -3.56 -0.85
N THR A 368 -23.09 -2.24 -1.01
CA THR A 368 -24.15 -1.38 -1.56
C THR A 368 -24.50 -1.74 -3.01
N THR A 369 -23.54 -2.27 -3.79
CA THR A 369 -23.84 -2.82 -5.13
C THR A 369 -24.59 -4.14 -5.12
N VAL A 370 -24.54 -4.91 -4.02
CA VAL A 370 -25.32 -6.16 -3.87
C VAL A 370 -26.73 -5.86 -3.37
N ALA A 371 -26.88 -5.00 -2.36
CA ALA A 371 -28.17 -4.62 -1.79
C ALA A 371 -28.28 -3.09 -1.72
N LEU A 372 -28.98 -2.49 -2.70
CA LEU A 372 -29.11 -1.03 -2.79
C LEU A 372 -29.88 -0.43 -1.63
N HIS A 373 -30.88 -1.11 -1.08
CA HIS A 373 -31.69 -0.61 0.04
C HIS A 373 -30.86 -0.39 1.32
N ASP A 374 -29.74 -1.10 1.48
CA ASP A 374 -28.82 -0.96 2.61
C ASP A 374 -27.86 0.24 2.47
N TRP A 375 -28.03 1.07 1.43
CA TRP A 375 -27.19 2.25 1.22
C TRP A 375 -27.16 3.18 2.43
N ALA A 376 -28.30 3.35 3.11
CA ALA A 376 -28.43 4.18 4.31
C ALA A 376 -27.59 3.61 5.46
N THR A 377 -27.67 2.29 5.67
CA THR A 377 -26.89 1.54 6.67
C THR A 377 -25.38 1.69 6.44
N TYR A 378 -24.92 1.53 5.20
CA TYR A 378 -23.49 1.69 4.87
C TYR A 378 -23.04 3.16 4.92
N SER A 379 -23.92 4.12 4.61
CA SER A 379 -23.65 5.54 4.80
C SER A 379 -23.48 5.89 6.28
N GLU A 380 -24.30 5.30 7.15
CA GLU A 380 -24.18 5.46 8.61
C GLU A 380 -22.88 4.84 9.13
N MET A 381 -22.49 3.67 8.62
CA MET A 381 -21.18 3.05 8.93
C MET A 381 -20.00 3.94 8.51
N ARG A 382 -20.08 4.64 7.38
CA ARG A 382 -19.05 5.61 6.92
C ARG A 382 -18.96 6.83 7.85
N ASN A 383 -20.11 7.35 8.29
CA ASN A 383 -20.16 8.45 9.25
C ASN A 383 -19.55 8.06 10.60
N LEU A 384 -19.88 6.86 11.09
CA LEU A 384 -19.28 6.31 12.31
C LEU A 384 -17.77 6.08 12.17
N ALA A 385 -17.29 5.61 11.02
CA ALA A 385 -15.87 5.45 10.75
C ALA A 385 -15.12 6.79 10.78
N THR A 386 -15.74 7.84 10.22
CA THR A 386 -15.20 9.21 10.26
C THR A 386 -15.15 9.73 11.69
N GLN A 387 -16.25 9.62 12.45
CA GLN A 387 -16.36 10.16 13.81
C GLN A 387 -15.50 9.42 14.84
N ARG A 388 -15.45 8.07 14.77
CA ARG A 388 -14.81 7.22 15.79
C ARG A 388 -13.33 6.95 15.51
N TYR A 389 -12.94 6.90 14.23
CA TYR A 389 -11.57 6.53 13.81
C TYR A 389 -10.87 7.60 12.97
N GLY A 390 -11.53 8.72 12.62
CA GLY A 390 -10.94 9.80 11.82
C GLY A 390 -10.61 9.39 10.38
N LEU A 391 -11.28 8.35 9.87
CA LEU A 391 -11.11 7.85 8.51
C LEU A 391 -11.94 8.70 7.55
N VAL A 392 -11.28 9.49 6.69
CA VAL A 392 -11.96 10.21 5.60
C VAL A 392 -12.26 9.19 4.52
N MET A 393 -13.53 8.85 4.37
CA MET A 393 -14.00 7.85 3.42
C MET A 393 -14.65 8.52 2.20
N THR A 394 -14.62 7.83 1.07
CA THR A 394 -15.26 8.32 -0.16
C THR A 394 -16.78 8.23 -0.04
N GLU A 395 -17.54 9.23 -0.46
CA GLU A 395 -18.99 9.12 -0.50
C GLU A 395 -19.43 8.08 -1.55
N ALA A 396 -20.34 7.18 -1.16
CA ALA A 396 -20.90 6.21 -2.09
C ALA A 396 -22.00 6.89 -2.92
N HIS A 397 -21.63 7.41 -4.10
CA HIS A 397 -22.58 8.03 -5.02
C HIS A 397 -23.36 7.00 -5.85
N LEU A 398 -23.95 5.99 -5.18
CA LEU A 398 -24.85 5.04 -5.80
C LEU A 398 -26.28 5.60 -5.76
N PRO A 399 -27.06 5.54 -6.86
CA PRO A 399 -28.41 6.08 -6.89
C PRO A 399 -29.30 5.36 -5.86
N SER A 400 -29.90 6.12 -4.93
CA SER A 400 -30.69 5.59 -3.81
C SER A 400 -32.16 5.30 -4.14
N GLN A 401 -32.62 5.68 -5.33
CA GLN A 401 -33.95 5.39 -5.88
C GLN A 401 -33.98 5.85 -7.35
N THR A 402 -34.43 5.00 -8.26
CA THR A 402 -34.98 5.42 -9.55
C THR A 402 -36.38 5.97 -9.27
N LEU A 403 -36.52 7.30 -9.41
CA LEU A 403 -37.83 7.93 -9.58
C LEU A 403 -38.41 7.48 -10.93
N GLU A 404 -39.72 7.24 -10.92
CA GLU A 404 -40.58 6.69 -11.97
C GLU A 404 -40.74 5.17 -11.93
N GLN A 405 -42.02 4.74 -11.89
CA GLN A 405 -42.48 3.36 -12.03
C GLN A 405 -42.18 2.84 -13.44
N GLY A 406 -40.89 2.69 -13.76
CA GLY A 406 -40.36 2.02 -14.93
C GLY A 406 -39.46 0.87 -14.50
N LEU A 407 -39.15 -0.02 -15.45
CA LEU A 407 -38.11 -1.04 -15.32
C LEU A 407 -36.84 -0.42 -14.71
N ASP A 408 -36.34 -0.98 -13.61
CA ASP A 408 -35.11 -0.49 -12.98
C ASP A 408 -33.92 -0.76 -13.90
N VAL A 409 -33.51 0.26 -14.64
CA VAL A 409 -32.39 0.21 -15.57
C VAL A 409 -31.11 -0.21 -14.86
N LEU A 410 -30.94 0.10 -13.56
CA LEU A 410 -29.78 -0.33 -12.78
C LEU A 410 -29.81 -1.83 -12.46
N GLU A 411 -31.00 -2.38 -12.21
CA GLU A 411 -31.20 -3.83 -12.07
C GLU A 411 -30.90 -4.56 -13.38
N ILE A 412 -31.37 -4.03 -14.52
CA ILE A 412 -31.03 -4.54 -15.85
C ILE A 412 -29.52 -4.45 -16.09
N MET A 413 -28.88 -3.34 -15.75
CA MET A 413 -27.43 -3.16 -15.94
C MET A 413 -26.62 -4.14 -15.08
N ARG A 414 -27.03 -4.41 -13.84
CA ARG A 414 -26.35 -5.36 -12.94
C ARG A 414 -26.54 -6.80 -13.39
N ASN A 415 -27.73 -7.12 -13.88
CA ASN A 415 -28.10 -8.45 -14.33
C ASN A 415 -28.14 -8.55 -15.86
N ILE A 416 -27.31 -7.77 -16.57
CA ILE A 416 -27.40 -7.65 -18.03
C ILE A 416 -27.25 -9.00 -18.73
N HIS A 417 -26.43 -9.90 -18.18
CA HIS A 417 -26.26 -11.28 -18.65
C HIS A 417 -27.53 -12.12 -18.46
N VAL A 418 -28.26 -11.95 -17.34
CA VAL A 418 -29.56 -12.61 -17.09
C VAL A 418 -30.63 -12.03 -18.01
N PHE A 419 -30.64 -10.71 -18.20
CA PHE A 419 -31.57 -10.03 -19.09
C PHE A 419 -31.38 -10.49 -20.54
N VAL A 420 -30.15 -10.47 -21.06
CA VAL A 420 -29.85 -10.93 -22.43
C VAL A 420 -30.22 -12.42 -22.62
N SER A 421 -29.92 -13.27 -21.62
CA SER A 421 -30.23 -14.70 -21.65
C SER A 421 -31.73 -15.00 -21.57
N ARG A 422 -32.47 -14.37 -20.65
CA ARG A 422 -33.91 -14.62 -20.44
C ARG A 422 -34.78 -14.11 -21.58
N TYR A 423 -34.38 -13.00 -22.20
CA TYR A 423 -35.16 -12.37 -23.27
C TYR A 423 -34.65 -12.74 -24.68
N LEU A 424 -33.72 -13.69 -24.81
CA LEU A 424 -33.17 -14.17 -26.09
C LEU A 424 -32.80 -13.03 -27.04
N TYR A 425 -32.11 -12.02 -26.50
CA TYR A 425 -31.86 -10.77 -27.22
C TYR A 425 -30.91 -11.00 -28.40
N ASN A 426 -31.43 -10.90 -29.62
CA ASN A 426 -30.62 -10.96 -30.83
C ASN A 426 -29.85 -9.65 -31.02
N LEU A 427 -28.51 -9.71 -30.86
CA LEU A 427 -27.59 -8.59 -31.01
C LEU A 427 -27.74 -7.88 -32.36
N ASN A 428 -27.92 -8.63 -33.46
CA ASN A 428 -28.05 -8.06 -34.80
C ASN A 428 -29.30 -7.19 -34.93
N ASN A 429 -30.43 -7.62 -34.36
CA ASN A 429 -31.67 -6.84 -34.36
C ASN A 429 -31.52 -5.56 -33.53
N GLN A 430 -30.84 -5.61 -32.37
CA GLN A 430 -30.61 -4.43 -31.54
C GLN A 430 -29.66 -3.42 -32.18
N VAL A 431 -28.62 -3.91 -32.87
CA VAL A 431 -27.71 -3.06 -33.64
C VAL A 431 -28.48 -2.41 -34.80
N ASN A 432 -29.40 -3.11 -35.45
CA ASN A 432 -30.26 -2.54 -36.49
C ASN A 432 -31.22 -1.45 -35.94
N PHE A 433 -31.88 -1.69 -34.79
CA PHE A 433 -32.67 -0.64 -34.14
C PHE A 433 -31.83 0.58 -33.78
N THR A 434 -30.61 0.34 -33.30
CA THR A 434 -29.66 1.41 -33.00
C THR A 434 -29.27 2.18 -34.27
N TYR A 435 -29.01 1.49 -35.37
CA TYR A 435 -28.73 2.10 -36.66
C TYR A 435 -29.88 3.02 -37.12
N GLN A 436 -31.13 2.54 -37.07
CA GLN A 436 -32.30 3.35 -37.44
C GLN A 436 -32.49 4.57 -36.53
N PHE A 437 -32.26 4.40 -35.23
CA PHE A 437 -32.29 5.51 -34.26
C PHE A 437 -31.21 6.53 -34.58
N LEU A 438 -29.97 6.09 -34.78
CA LEU A 438 -28.83 6.94 -35.12
C LEU A 438 -29.10 7.70 -36.42
N GLN A 439 -29.64 7.06 -37.46
CA GLN A 439 -29.98 7.71 -38.72
C GLN A 439 -30.91 8.92 -38.52
N LYS A 440 -31.96 8.75 -37.71
CA LYS A 440 -32.90 9.85 -37.37
C LYS A 440 -32.21 10.98 -36.59
N LYS A 441 -31.36 10.65 -35.61
CA LYS A 441 -30.60 11.65 -34.83
C LYS A 441 -29.56 12.37 -35.65
N PHE A 442 -28.92 11.65 -36.57
CA PHE A 442 -27.92 12.16 -37.51
C PHE A 442 -28.50 13.13 -38.53
N TYR A 443 -29.75 12.91 -38.96
CA TYR A 443 -30.47 13.90 -39.76
C TYR A 443 -30.60 15.24 -39.01
N ILE A 444 -31.07 15.21 -37.76
CA ILE A 444 -31.20 16.42 -36.92
C ILE A 444 -29.84 17.07 -36.67
N PHE A 445 -28.82 16.26 -36.42
CA PHE A 445 -27.44 16.72 -36.24
C PHE A 445 -26.93 17.48 -37.46
N SER A 446 -27.16 16.93 -38.65
CA SER A 446 -26.73 17.56 -39.90
C SER A 446 -27.46 18.87 -40.16
N GLN A 447 -28.78 18.92 -39.90
CA GLN A 447 -29.58 20.14 -40.02
C GLN A 447 -29.07 21.25 -39.08
N PHE A 448 -28.77 20.91 -37.82
CA PHE A 448 -28.22 21.87 -36.87
C PHE A 448 -26.87 22.46 -37.32
N MET A 449 -25.98 21.61 -37.83
CA MET A 449 -24.67 22.05 -38.33
C MET A 449 -24.76 22.84 -39.64
N TYR A 450 -25.83 22.65 -40.41
CA TYR A 450 -26.09 23.36 -41.66
C TYR A 450 -26.70 24.75 -41.44
N ASP A 451 -27.39 24.96 -40.32
CA ASP A 451 -28.01 26.24 -39.97
C ASP A 451 -27.04 27.43 -40.13
N GLU A 452 -27.46 28.46 -40.85
CA GLU A 452 -26.59 29.58 -41.22
C GLU A 452 -26.13 30.40 -40.01
N HIS A 453 -26.90 30.47 -38.92
CA HIS A 453 -26.47 31.15 -37.69
C HIS A 453 -25.39 30.36 -36.94
N ILE A 454 -25.40 29.03 -37.02
CA ILE A 454 -24.37 28.16 -36.44
C ILE A 454 -23.13 28.14 -37.34
N LYS A 455 -23.30 27.77 -38.60
CA LYS A 455 -22.24 27.64 -39.60
C LYS A 455 -21.43 28.93 -39.76
N SER A 456 -22.08 30.08 -39.87
CA SER A 456 -21.38 31.37 -40.03
C SER A 456 -20.52 31.74 -38.82
N ARG A 457 -20.94 31.38 -37.60
CA ARG A 457 -20.16 31.61 -36.37
C ARG A 457 -18.97 30.67 -36.28
N LEU A 458 -19.15 29.39 -36.62
CA LEU A 458 -18.06 28.43 -36.65
C LEU A 458 -16.98 28.85 -37.67
N ILE A 459 -17.37 29.30 -38.86
CA ILE A 459 -16.42 29.80 -39.86
C ILE A 459 -15.64 31.02 -39.34
N LYS A 460 -16.30 31.94 -38.62
CA LYS A 460 -15.63 33.10 -37.99
C LYS A 460 -14.62 32.67 -36.93
N ASP A 461 -14.95 31.68 -36.11
CA ASP A 461 -14.04 31.17 -35.08
C ASP A 461 -12.88 30.35 -35.69
N ILE A 462 -13.12 29.59 -36.77
CA ILE A 462 -12.06 28.92 -37.55
C ILE A 462 -11.06 29.91 -38.12
N ARG A 463 -11.54 31.00 -38.75
CA ARG A 463 -10.65 32.04 -39.30
C ARG A 463 -9.81 32.69 -38.20
N PHE A 464 -10.47 33.08 -37.10
CA PHE A 464 -9.78 33.68 -35.96
C PHE A 464 -8.71 32.76 -35.38
N PHE A 465 -9.02 31.47 -35.19
CA PHE A 465 -8.04 30.51 -34.66
C PHE A 465 -6.84 30.37 -35.61
N ARG A 466 -7.08 30.29 -36.92
CA ARG A 466 -5.99 30.23 -37.92
C ARG A 466 -5.09 31.46 -37.93
N GLU A 467 -5.66 32.65 -37.69
CA GLU A 467 -4.93 33.92 -37.66
C GLU A 467 -4.17 34.13 -36.34
N THR A 468 -4.70 33.63 -35.21
CA THR A 468 -4.17 33.91 -33.87
C THR A 468 -3.32 32.78 -33.30
N LYS A 469 -3.34 31.58 -33.90
CA LYS A 469 -2.67 30.37 -33.35
C LYS A 469 -1.19 30.57 -33.01
N ASP A 470 -0.46 31.39 -33.78
CA ASP A 470 0.98 31.61 -33.57
C ASP A 470 1.25 32.56 -32.39
N GLN A 471 0.25 33.38 -32.02
CA GLN A 471 0.31 34.33 -30.90
C GLN A 471 -0.29 33.76 -29.60
N SER A 472 -1.20 32.79 -29.70
CA SER A 472 -1.93 32.20 -28.57
C SER A 472 -1.37 30.85 -28.10
N ASP A 473 -0.09 30.57 -28.34
CA ASP A 473 0.56 29.29 -28.01
C ASP A 473 -0.23 28.08 -28.56
N GLN A 474 -0.80 28.25 -29.76
CA GLN A 474 -1.68 27.29 -30.46
C GLN A 474 -2.96 26.89 -29.72
N LYS A 475 -3.34 27.61 -28.66
CA LYS A 475 -4.52 27.30 -27.85
C LYS A 475 -5.76 28.05 -28.31
N TYR A 476 -6.90 27.36 -28.32
CA TYR A 476 -8.21 27.98 -28.54
C TYR A 476 -8.67 28.77 -27.31
N PRO A 477 -8.98 30.08 -27.43
CA PRO A 477 -9.31 30.91 -26.27
C PRO A 477 -10.63 30.53 -25.59
N PHE A 478 -10.64 30.49 -24.26
CA PHE A 478 -11.82 30.16 -23.46
C PHE A 478 -12.96 31.17 -23.65
N GLU A 479 -12.63 32.46 -23.70
CA GLU A 479 -13.58 33.57 -23.83
C GLU A 479 -14.35 33.49 -25.14
N ARG A 480 -13.75 32.91 -26.19
CA ARG A 480 -14.42 32.66 -27.47
C ARG A 480 -15.51 31.61 -27.35
N ALA A 481 -15.22 30.48 -26.69
CA ALA A 481 -16.21 29.44 -26.43
C ALA A 481 -17.40 29.96 -25.60
N GLU A 482 -17.12 30.83 -24.62
CA GLU A 482 -18.17 31.47 -23.83
C GLU A 482 -18.98 32.49 -24.63
N LYS A 483 -18.33 33.32 -25.45
CA LYS A 483 -18.99 34.26 -26.36
C LYS A 483 -19.90 33.55 -27.36
N PHE A 484 -19.47 32.38 -27.85
CA PHE A 484 -20.28 31.54 -28.74
C PHE A 484 -21.55 31.05 -28.02
N ASN A 485 -21.42 30.51 -26.80
CA ASN A 485 -22.56 30.12 -25.95
C ASN A 485 -23.56 31.26 -25.75
N ARG A 486 -23.07 32.42 -25.28
CA ARG A 486 -23.89 33.62 -25.06
C ARG A 486 -24.56 34.10 -26.35
N GLY A 487 -23.85 34.01 -27.47
CA GLY A 487 -24.38 34.34 -28.80
C GLY A 487 -25.53 33.43 -29.23
N ILE A 488 -25.47 32.12 -28.94
CA ILE A 488 -26.56 31.18 -29.28
C ILE A 488 -27.77 31.40 -28.39
N ARG A 489 -27.58 31.62 -27.08
CA ARG A 489 -28.69 31.94 -26.16
C ARG A 489 -29.51 33.14 -26.61
N LYS A 490 -28.89 34.11 -27.30
CA LYS A 490 -29.58 35.29 -27.86
C LYS A 490 -30.45 35.01 -29.09
N LEU A 491 -30.27 33.87 -29.77
CA LEU A 491 -31.07 33.51 -30.95
C LEU A 491 -32.47 33.03 -30.57
N GLY A 492 -32.65 32.55 -29.35
CA GLY A 492 -33.93 32.06 -28.84
C GLY A 492 -33.73 31.01 -27.75
N ILE A 493 -34.73 30.91 -26.89
CA ILE A 493 -34.86 29.90 -25.83
C ILE A 493 -36.22 29.23 -26.06
N THR A 494 -36.28 27.90 -25.96
CA THR A 494 -37.56 27.18 -26.08
C THR A 494 -38.48 27.45 -24.90
N PRO A 495 -39.78 27.09 -25.01
CA PRO A 495 -40.72 27.16 -23.88
C PRO A 495 -40.21 26.44 -22.62
N ASP A 496 -39.43 25.38 -22.79
CA ASP A 496 -38.82 24.60 -21.70
C ASP A 496 -37.54 25.24 -21.09
N GLY A 497 -37.20 26.46 -21.51
CA GLY A 497 -36.04 27.20 -20.98
C GLY A 497 -34.69 26.73 -21.55
N GLN A 498 -34.66 25.99 -22.66
CA GLN A 498 -33.43 25.46 -23.26
C GLN A 498 -32.98 26.29 -24.46
N SER A 499 -31.69 26.57 -24.55
CA SER A 499 -31.10 27.16 -25.75
C SER A 499 -30.93 26.12 -26.86
N TYR A 500 -30.76 26.57 -28.10
CA TYR A 500 -30.46 25.68 -29.23
C TYR A 500 -29.20 24.82 -28.98
N LEU A 501 -28.21 25.35 -28.26
CA LEU A 501 -27.00 24.59 -27.92
C LEU A 501 -27.27 23.52 -26.85
N ASP A 502 -28.22 23.76 -25.93
CA ASP A 502 -28.64 22.76 -24.94
C ASP A 502 -29.34 21.57 -25.62
N GLN A 503 -30.19 21.85 -26.62
CA GLN A 503 -30.81 20.80 -27.43
C GLN A 503 -29.76 20.01 -28.22
N PHE A 504 -28.76 20.69 -28.77
CA PHE A 504 -27.68 20.04 -29.51
C PHE A 504 -26.81 19.17 -28.59
N ARG A 505 -26.51 19.64 -27.37
CA ARG A 505 -25.84 18.83 -26.35
C ARG A 505 -26.66 17.57 -26.02
N GLN A 506 -27.97 17.69 -25.80
CA GLN A 506 -28.85 16.54 -25.56
C GLN A 506 -28.88 15.57 -26.74
N LEU A 507 -28.88 16.08 -27.97
CA LEU A 507 -28.80 15.26 -29.17
C LEU A 507 -27.51 14.44 -29.20
N ILE A 508 -26.37 15.07 -28.89
CA ILE A 508 -25.07 14.39 -28.79
C ILE A 508 -25.09 13.35 -27.65
N SER A 509 -25.64 13.69 -26.48
CA SER A 509 -25.81 12.74 -25.38
C SER A 509 -26.67 11.54 -25.78
N GLN A 510 -27.77 11.75 -26.52
CA GLN A 510 -28.63 10.67 -27.03
C GLN A 510 -27.89 9.76 -28.02
N ILE A 511 -27.08 10.34 -28.90
CA ILE A 511 -26.22 9.58 -29.82
C ILE A 511 -25.23 8.72 -29.01
N GLY A 512 -24.56 9.28 -28.00
CA GLY A 512 -23.63 8.53 -27.17
C GLY A 512 -24.28 7.48 -26.28
N ASN A 513 -25.49 7.75 -25.77
CA ASN A 513 -26.30 6.77 -25.02
C ASN A 513 -26.66 5.57 -25.88
N ALA A 514 -26.95 5.77 -27.17
CA ALA A 514 -27.19 4.68 -28.12
C ALA A 514 -25.91 3.82 -28.30
N MET A 515 -24.73 4.43 -28.37
CA MET A 515 -23.46 3.70 -28.40
C MET A 515 -23.21 2.94 -27.08
N GLY A 516 -23.55 3.55 -25.95
CA GLY A 516 -23.49 2.91 -24.62
C GLY A 516 -24.42 1.72 -24.50
N TYR A 517 -25.63 1.81 -25.07
CA TYR A 517 -26.60 0.72 -25.13
C TYR A 517 -26.06 -0.48 -25.93
N VAL A 518 -25.54 -0.26 -27.15
CA VAL A 518 -24.93 -1.33 -27.96
C VAL A 518 -23.80 -2.02 -27.19
N ARG A 519 -22.96 -1.24 -26.51
CA ARG A 519 -21.90 -1.79 -25.68
C ARG A 519 -22.42 -2.63 -24.52
N MET A 520 -23.48 -2.17 -23.85
CA MET A 520 -24.07 -2.85 -22.71
C MET A 520 -24.63 -4.22 -23.13
N ILE A 521 -25.43 -4.25 -24.19
CA ILE A 521 -25.99 -5.49 -24.74
C ILE A 521 -24.87 -6.44 -25.18
N ARG A 522 -23.81 -5.91 -25.83
CA ARG A 522 -22.62 -6.68 -26.20
C ARG A 522 -21.94 -7.32 -25.00
N SER A 523 -21.67 -6.56 -23.94
CA SER A 523 -21.04 -7.10 -22.72
C SER A 523 -21.91 -8.20 -22.08
N GLY A 524 -23.23 -8.03 -22.08
CA GLY A 524 -24.17 -9.07 -21.62
C GLY A 524 -24.14 -10.33 -22.47
N GLY A 525 -24.12 -10.19 -23.80
CA GLY A 525 -24.00 -11.31 -24.74
C GLY A 525 -22.68 -12.07 -24.60
N LEU A 526 -21.56 -11.35 -24.52
CA LEU A 526 -20.23 -11.96 -24.33
C LEU A 526 -20.14 -12.72 -23.01
N HIS A 527 -20.69 -12.17 -21.92
CA HIS A 527 -20.71 -12.86 -20.62
C HIS A 527 -21.55 -14.15 -20.67
N CYS A 528 -22.68 -14.14 -21.40
CA CYS A 528 -23.48 -15.34 -21.61
C CYS A 528 -22.71 -16.41 -22.39
N CYS A 529 -22.06 -16.03 -23.50
CA CYS A 529 -21.25 -16.94 -24.31
C CYS A 529 -20.05 -17.48 -23.51
N SER A 530 -19.34 -16.62 -22.78
CA SER A 530 -18.21 -17.01 -21.92
C SER A 530 -18.62 -17.98 -20.80
N SER A 531 -19.81 -17.78 -20.22
CA SER A 531 -20.34 -18.71 -19.21
C SER A 531 -20.70 -20.07 -19.80
N ALA A 532 -21.22 -20.11 -21.03
CA ALA A 532 -21.55 -21.34 -21.74
C ALA A 532 -20.28 -22.11 -22.17
N ILE A 533 -19.24 -21.39 -22.58
CA ILE A 533 -17.98 -21.95 -23.12
C ILE A 533 -16.99 -22.38 -22.02
N ARG A 534 -17.20 -22.01 -20.76
CA ARG A 534 -16.29 -22.34 -19.63
C ARG A 534 -15.99 -23.85 -19.48
N PHE A 535 -16.81 -24.72 -20.05
CA PHE A 535 -16.65 -26.17 -20.00
C PHE A 535 -15.91 -26.74 -21.22
N VAL A 536 -15.57 -25.91 -22.21
CA VAL A 536 -14.76 -26.26 -23.37
C VAL A 536 -13.28 -26.03 -23.02
N PRO A 537 -12.44 -27.08 -22.99
CA PRO A 537 -11.05 -26.98 -22.52
C PRO A 537 -10.15 -26.11 -23.39
N ASP A 538 -10.34 -26.16 -24.71
CA ASP A 538 -9.58 -25.41 -25.70
C ASP A 538 -10.54 -24.85 -26.77
N LEU A 539 -10.44 -23.54 -27.03
CA LEU A 539 -11.25 -22.83 -28.03
C LEU A 539 -10.61 -22.78 -29.41
N GLU A 540 -9.31 -23.04 -29.48
CA GLU A 540 -8.54 -23.05 -30.73
C GLU A 540 -8.45 -24.46 -31.33
N ASP A 541 -8.65 -25.50 -30.52
CA ASP A 541 -8.59 -26.92 -30.90
C ASP A 541 -9.83 -27.69 -30.38
N ILE A 542 -10.99 -27.40 -30.96
CA ILE A 542 -12.23 -28.14 -30.65
C ILE A 542 -12.26 -29.41 -31.53
N VAL A 543 -12.20 -30.56 -30.87
CA VAL A 543 -12.28 -31.88 -31.51
C VAL A 543 -13.64 -32.05 -32.21
N ASN A 544 -13.63 -32.54 -33.45
CA ASN A 544 -14.85 -32.81 -34.22
C ASN A 544 -15.50 -34.12 -33.72
N PHE A 545 -16.62 -34.01 -33.02
CA PHE A 545 -17.29 -35.18 -32.44
C PHE A 545 -18.00 -36.02 -33.50
N GLU A 546 -18.49 -35.43 -34.58
CA GLU A 546 -19.12 -36.15 -35.70
C GLU A 546 -18.15 -37.12 -36.37
N GLU A 547 -16.90 -36.72 -36.58
CA GLU A 547 -15.83 -37.57 -37.14
C GLU A 547 -15.47 -38.73 -36.21
N LEU A 548 -15.28 -38.47 -34.92
CA LEU A 548 -14.98 -39.52 -33.93
C LEU A 548 -16.08 -40.58 -33.81
N VAL A 549 -17.35 -40.15 -33.85
CA VAL A 549 -18.51 -41.06 -33.75
C VAL A 549 -18.66 -41.90 -35.02
N LYS A 550 -18.26 -41.37 -36.18
CA LYS A 550 -18.18 -42.13 -37.44
C LYS A 550 -17.05 -43.16 -37.42
N GLU A 551 -15.88 -42.81 -36.89
CA GLU A 551 -14.73 -43.73 -36.77
C GLU A 551 -15.04 -44.94 -35.87
N GLU A 552 -15.75 -44.73 -34.76
CA GLU A 552 -16.16 -45.80 -33.83
C GLU A 552 -17.42 -46.57 -34.27
N SER A 553 -17.99 -46.27 -35.45
CA SER A 553 -19.18 -46.95 -36.00
C SER A 553 -20.40 -46.97 -35.06
N LEU A 554 -20.64 -45.87 -34.33
CA LEU A 554 -21.79 -45.72 -33.43
C LEU A 554 -23.09 -45.44 -34.22
N SER A 555 -24.24 -45.54 -33.54
CA SER A 555 -25.57 -45.46 -34.18
C SER A 555 -25.84 -44.12 -34.90
N ASP A 556 -26.72 -44.15 -35.89
CA ASP A 556 -27.13 -42.96 -36.67
C ASP A 556 -27.71 -41.84 -35.80
N GLU A 557 -28.40 -42.16 -34.71
CA GLU A 557 -28.91 -41.19 -33.74
C GLU A 557 -27.77 -40.47 -33.01
N THR A 558 -26.70 -41.20 -32.70
CA THR A 558 -25.52 -40.69 -32.00
C THR A 558 -24.70 -39.78 -32.94
N GLN A 559 -24.58 -40.15 -34.22
CA GLN A 559 -23.93 -39.32 -35.24
C GLN A 559 -24.68 -37.99 -35.44
N LYS A 560 -26.02 -38.03 -35.49
CA LYS A 560 -26.83 -36.80 -35.55
C LYS A 560 -26.67 -35.93 -34.30
N ALA A 561 -26.63 -36.53 -33.11
CA ALA A 561 -26.42 -35.79 -31.87
C ALA A 561 -25.04 -35.12 -31.83
N ALA A 562 -24.00 -35.80 -32.31
CA ALA A 562 -22.64 -35.26 -32.42
C ALA A 562 -22.56 -34.08 -33.40
N SER A 563 -23.18 -34.20 -34.57
CA SER A 563 -23.26 -33.11 -35.57
C SER A 563 -23.93 -31.85 -35.01
N VAL A 564 -25.02 -32.02 -34.24
CA VAL A 564 -25.70 -30.91 -33.56
C VAL A 564 -24.80 -30.28 -32.49
N LEU A 565 -24.06 -31.10 -31.73
CA LEU A 565 -23.11 -30.60 -30.73
C LEU A 565 -21.99 -29.78 -31.37
N ASP A 566 -21.39 -30.28 -32.45
CA ASP A 566 -20.35 -29.58 -33.20
C ASP A 566 -20.85 -28.23 -33.76
N SER A 567 -22.07 -28.21 -34.32
CA SER A 567 -22.70 -26.97 -34.78
C SER A 567 -22.87 -25.96 -33.64
N VAL A 568 -23.34 -26.39 -32.46
CA VAL A 568 -23.54 -25.51 -31.31
C VAL A 568 -22.21 -24.98 -30.76
N LEU A 569 -21.17 -25.83 -30.71
CA LEU A 569 -19.82 -25.43 -30.29
C LEU A 569 -19.19 -24.44 -31.27
N SER A 570 -19.37 -24.65 -32.58
CA SER A 570 -18.94 -23.74 -33.64
C SER A 570 -19.65 -22.37 -33.53
N ASP A 571 -20.98 -22.37 -33.32
CA ASP A 571 -21.77 -21.15 -33.14
C ASP A 571 -21.33 -20.38 -31.90
N LEU A 572 -21.10 -21.05 -30.77
CA LEU A 572 -20.63 -20.42 -29.53
C LEU A 572 -19.24 -19.81 -29.71
N THR A 573 -18.34 -20.51 -30.41
CA THR A 573 -16.97 -20.05 -30.66
C THR A 573 -16.95 -18.85 -31.61
N THR A 574 -17.72 -18.92 -32.70
CA THR A 574 -17.85 -17.83 -33.68
C THR A 574 -18.48 -16.59 -33.07
N ASN A 575 -19.58 -16.74 -32.31
CA ASN A 575 -20.22 -15.62 -31.60
C ASN A 575 -19.32 -15.01 -30.51
N SER A 576 -18.40 -15.79 -29.93
CA SER A 576 -17.40 -15.27 -28.98
C SER A 576 -16.30 -14.44 -29.68
N ALA A 577 -15.93 -14.81 -30.92
CA ALA A 577 -14.88 -14.17 -31.70
C ALA A 577 -15.37 -12.94 -32.49
N GLU A 578 -16.56 -13.00 -33.11
CA GLU A 578 -17.13 -11.93 -33.96
C GLU A 578 -17.61 -10.69 -33.18
N GLY A 579 -17.71 -10.77 -31.85
CA GLY A 579 -18.26 -9.72 -30.99
C GLY A 579 -17.48 -8.40 -30.92
N THR A 580 -16.36 -8.26 -31.64
CA THR A 580 -15.44 -7.12 -31.50
C THR A 580 -15.69 -5.94 -32.46
N GLU A 581 -16.48 -6.10 -33.53
CA GLU A 581 -16.50 -5.10 -34.63
C GLU A 581 -17.76 -4.22 -34.76
N TYR A 582 -18.76 -4.28 -33.87
CA TYR A 582 -20.01 -3.48 -34.06
C TYR A 582 -19.80 -1.96 -34.10
N PHE A 583 -18.85 -1.43 -33.31
CA PHE A 583 -18.49 -0.02 -33.41
C PHE A 583 -17.86 0.32 -34.76
N LYS A 584 -17.02 -0.59 -35.29
CA LYS A 584 -16.40 -0.46 -36.60
C LYS A 584 -17.44 -0.55 -37.71
N MET A 585 -18.43 -1.45 -37.59
CA MET A 585 -19.56 -1.55 -38.50
C MET A 585 -20.38 -0.24 -38.50
N LEU A 586 -20.80 0.27 -37.34
CA LEU A 586 -21.57 1.51 -37.26
C LEU A 586 -20.79 2.72 -37.80
N VAL A 587 -19.49 2.85 -37.45
CA VAL A 587 -18.63 3.88 -38.05
C VAL A 587 -18.52 3.69 -39.57
N GLY A 588 -18.29 2.45 -40.04
CA GLY A 588 -18.08 2.12 -41.44
C GLY A 588 -19.31 2.37 -42.32
N VAL A 589 -20.51 2.16 -41.79
CA VAL A 589 -21.77 2.42 -42.51
C VAL A 589 -22.05 3.92 -42.65
N PHE A 590 -21.82 4.71 -41.60
CA PHE A 590 -22.13 6.15 -41.64
C PHE A 590 -20.99 7.02 -42.22
N ALA A 591 -19.73 6.62 -42.08
CA ALA A 591 -18.58 7.44 -42.45
C ALA A 591 -18.55 7.89 -43.93
N PRO A 592 -18.83 7.02 -44.92
CA PRO A 592 -18.79 7.41 -46.33
C PRO A 592 -19.78 8.53 -46.65
N GLU A 593 -21.00 8.45 -46.13
CA GLU A 593 -22.05 9.45 -46.37
C GLU A 593 -21.73 10.77 -45.66
N PHE A 594 -21.24 10.69 -44.42
CA PHE A 594 -20.88 11.86 -43.60
C PHE A 594 -19.67 12.62 -44.11
N ARG A 595 -18.74 11.92 -44.77
CA ARG A 595 -17.51 12.51 -45.35
C ARG A 595 -17.68 12.91 -46.81
N SER A 596 -18.86 12.69 -47.39
CA SER A 596 -19.16 13.07 -48.77
C SER A 596 -19.12 14.59 -48.98
N LEU A 597 -18.94 15.01 -50.24
CA LEU A 597 -18.93 16.43 -50.63
C LEU A 597 -20.28 17.13 -50.41
N LYS A 598 -21.37 16.39 -50.16
CA LYS A 598 -22.68 16.97 -49.83
C LYS A 598 -22.75 17.48 -48.39
N ASN A 599 -21.94 16.89 -47.50
CA ASN A 599 -21.97 17.15 -46.06
C ASN A 599 -20.75 17.97 -45.58
N MET A 600 -20.29 18.92 -46.40
CA MET A 600 -19.10 19.74 -46.11
C MET A 600 -19.22 20.56 -44.82
N HIS A 601 -20.42 20.97 -44.43
CA HIS A 601 -20.67 21.70 -43.18
C HIS A 601 -20.28 20.89 -41.94
N LEU A 602 -20.32 19.56 -42.01
CA LEU A 602 -19.93 18.68 -40.90
C LEU A 602 -18.42 18.70 -40.63
N ARG A 603 -17.60 19.14 -41.60
CA ARG A 603 -16.14 19.29 -41.43
C ARG A 603 -15.74 20.28 -40.33
N ASN A 604 -16.69 21.11 -39.89
CA ASN A 604 -16.48 22.13 -38.86
C ASN A 604 -16.90 21.68 -37.45
N PHE A 605 -17.34 20.43 -37.26
CA PHE A 605 -17.84 19.95 -35.97
C PHE A 605 -16.79 20.05 -34.84
N TYR A 606 -15.52 19.76 -35.09
CA TYR A 606 -14.46 19.92 -34.08
C TYR A 606 -14.42 21.31 -33.42
N MET A 607 -14.83 22.36 -34.16
CA MET A 607 -14.83 23.74 -33.65
C MET A 607 -16.03 24.04 -32.72
N ILE A 608 -17.13 23.29 -32.81
CA ILE A 608 -18.27 23.44 -31.89
C ILE A 608 -18.07 22.66 -30.58
N VAL A 609 -17.11 21.75 -30.51
CA VAL A 609 -16.85 20.94 -29.30
C VAL A 609 -16.43 21.81 -28.10
N PRO A 610 -15.51 22.79 -28.20
CA PRO A 610 -15.21 23.69 -27.08
C PRO A 610 -16.43 24.38 -26.46
N PRO A 611 -17.28 25.13 -27.21
CA PRO A 611 -18.47 25.73 -26.61
C PRO A 611 -19.47 24.70 -26.08
N LEU A 612 -19.58 23.52 -26.70
CA LEU A 612 -20.42 22.44 -26.17
C LEU A 612 -19.92 21.90 -24.83
N THR A 613 -18.61 21.80 -24.63
CA THR A 613 -18.05 21.34 -23.34
C THR A 613 -18.31 22.36 -22.22
N VAL A 614 -18.26 23.67 -22.52
CA VAL A 614 -18.66 24.73 -21.57
C VAL A 614 -20.13 24.58 -21.21
N ASN A 615 -20.99 24.43 -22.22
CA ASN A 615 -22.43 24.21 -22.02
C ASN A 615 -22.72 22.97 -21.17
N PHE A 616 -22.00 21.87 -21.42
CA PHE A 616 -22.12 20.63 -20.67
C PHE A 616 -21.72 20.77 -19.22
N VAL A 617 -20.58 21.41 -18.93
CA VAL A 617 -20.10 21.60 -17.55
C VAL A 617 -21.07 22.48 -16.75
N GLU A 618 -21.57 23.57 -17.33
CA GLU A 618 -22.60 24.41 -16.69
C GLU A 618 -23.85 23.60 -16.35
N HIS A 619 -24.32 22.77 -17.31
CA HIS A 619 -25.46 21.90 -17.10
C HIS A 619 -25.20 20.83 -16.03
N SER A 620 -24.04 20.17 -16.05
CA SER A 620 -23.62 19.13 -15.08
C SER A 620 -23.65 19.67 -13.65
N ILE A 621 -23.05 20.84 -13.43
CA ILE A 621 -23.05 21.51 -12.13
C ILE A 621 -24.48 21.82 -11.70
N GLY A 622 -25.30 22.38 -12.60
CA GLY A 622 -26.71 22.68 -12.32
C GLY A 622 -27.54 21.44 -11.97
N CYS A 623 -27.28 20.29 -12.61
CA CYS A 623 -27.90 19.02 -12.28
C CYS A 623 -27.48 18.51 -10.91
N LYS A 624 -26.19 18.61 -10.57
CA LYS A 624 -25.65 18.21 -9.25
C LYS A 624 -26.20 19.07 -8.12
N GLU A 625 -26.33 20.37 -8.31
CA GLU A 625 -26.94 21.27 -7.32
C GLU A 625 -28.43 20.96 -7.06
N LYS A 626 -29.17 20.49 -8.08
CA LYS A 626 -30.58 20.10 -7.94
C LYS A 626 -30.77 18.82 -7.12
N LEU A 627 -29.76 17.95 -7.00
CA LEU A 627 -29.84 16.74 -6.16
C LEU A 627 -30.11 17.07 -4.68
N ASN A 628 -29.67 18.24 -4.23
CA ASN A 628 -29.84 18.70 -2.85
C ASN A 628 -31.18 19.45 -2.60
N LYS A 629 -32.00 19.63 -3.64
CA LYS A 629 -33.29 20.34 -3.55
C LYS A 629 -34.46 19.34 -3.43
N LYS A 630 -35.54 19.76 -2.76
CA LYS A 630 -36.76 18.93 -2.57
C LYS A 630 -37.43 18.53 -3.89
N ASN A 631 -37.30 19.34 -4.95
CA ASN A 631 -37.78 19.02 -6.29
C ASN A 631 -36.60 18.50 -7.14
N LYS A 632 -36.58 17.20 -7.40
CA LYS A 632 -35.48 16.48 -8.09
C LYS A 632 -35.66 16.40 -9.61
N ASN A 633 -36.66 17.06 -10.19
CA ASN A 633 -36.89 17.02 -11.63
C ASN A 633 -35.69 17.61 -12.39
N GLY A 634 -35.07 16.80 -13.25
CA GLY A 634 -33.86 17.16 -14.01
C GLY A 634 -32.56 17.10 -13.19
N ALA A 635 -32.56 16.44 -12.02
CA ALA A 635 -31.34 16.13 -11.29
C ALA A 635 -30.68 14.88 -11.91
N ALA A 636 -29.39 14.99 -12.22
CA ALA A 636 -28.60 13.91 -12.81
C ALA A 636 -27.22 13.89 -12.16
N PHE A 637 -26.70 12.70 -11.87
CA PHE A 637 -25.41 12.52 -11.19
C PHE A 637 -24.25 12.42 -12.20
N THR A 638 -24.46 11.71 -13.31
CA THR A 638 -23.47 11.44 -14.37
C THR A 638 -24.13 11.49 -15.74
N ASP A 639 -23.43 12.02 -16.75
CA ASP A 639 -23.85 12.05 -18.17
C ASP A 639 -22.66 11.62 -19.05
N ASP A 640 -22.40 10.32 -19.09
CA ASP A 640 -21.34 9.71 -19.92
C ASP A 640 -21.71 9.70 -21.40
N GLY A 641 -23.00 9.83 -21.71
CA GLY A 641 -23.55 9.88 -23.06
C GLY A 641 -22.95 11.01 -23.86
N PHE A 642 -22.80 12.20 -23.27
CA PHE A 642 -22.21 13.34 -23.98
C PHE A 642 -20.77 13.04 -24.44
N ALA A 643 -19.91 12.57 -23.55
CA ALA A 643 -18.52 12.27 -23.85
C ALA A 643 -18.39 11.16 -24.91
N MET A 644 -19.21 10.10 -24.80
CA MET A 644 -19.25 9.02 -25.79
C MET A 644 -19.73 9.51 -27.16
N GLY A 645 -20.75 10.39 -27.19
CA GLY A 645 -21.29 10.97 -28.41
C GLY A 645 -20.27 11.85 -29.12
N VAL A 646 -19.58 12.74 -28.41
CA VAL A 646 -18.50 13.57 -28.97
C VAL A 646 -17.39 12.68 -29.54
N ALA A 647 -16.94 11.66 -28.80
CA ALA A 647 -15.90 10.75 -29.27
C ALA A 647 -16.31 10.01 -30.54
N TYR A 648 -17.55 9.51 -30.61
CA TYR A 648 -18.08 8.80 -31.77
C TYR A 648 -18.17 9.70 -33.00
N ILE A 649 -18.71 10.91 -32.86
CA ILE A 649 -18.86 11.85 -33.98
C ILE A 649 -17.49 12.34 -34.49
N LEU A 650 -16.54 12.62 -33.59
CA LEU A 650 -15.16 12.96 -33.98
C LEU A 650 -14.49 11.83 -34.77
N LYS A 651 -14.71 10.56 -34.37
CA LYS A 651 -14.23 9.41 -35.16
C LYS A 651 -14.94 9.30 -36.51
N LEU A 652 -16.27 9.46 -36.51
CA LEU A 652 -17.09 9.36 -37.71
C LEU A 652 -16.65 10.36 -38.79
N LEU A 653 -16.35 11.59 -38.38
CA LEU A 653 -15.91 12.68 -39.25
C LEU A 653 -14.40 12.75 -39.48
N ASP A 654 -13.62 11.89 -38.82
CA ASP A 654 -12.15 11.86 -38.84
C ASP A 654 -11.46 13.15 -38.36
N GLN A 655 -12.00 13.77 -37.31
CA GLN A 655 -11.61 15.12 -36.85
C GLN A 655 -10.77 15.12 -35.57
N TYR A 656 -10.15 13.99 -35.21
CA TYR A 656 -9.40 13.91 -33.97
C TYR A 656 -8.17 14.82 -33.97
N GLN A 657 -7.46 14.92 -35.09
CA GLN A 657 -6.25 15.74 -35.18
C GLN A 657 -6.58 17.22 -35.11
N GLU A 658 -7.64 17.64 -35.80
CA GLU A 658 -8.13 19.02 -35.80
C GLU A 658 -8.63 19.43 -34.41
N PHE A 659 -9.34 18.54 -33.71
CA PHE A 659 -9.74 18.80 -32.33
C PHE A 659 -8.53 18.89 -31.39
N ASP A 660 -7.58 17.95 -31.48
CA ASP A 660 -6.39 17.93 -30.62
C ASP A 660 -5.53 19.19 -30.85
N SER A 661 -5.50 19.73 -32.08
CA SER A 661 -4.79 20.98 -32.42
C SER A 661 -5.32 22.23 -31.72
N LEU A 662 -6.53 22.19 -31.14
CA LEU A 662 -7.10 23.31 -30.40
C LEU A 662 -6.50 23.46 -29.00
N HIS A 663 -5.80 22.43 -28.48
CA HIS A 663 -5.29 22.37 -27.11
C HIS A 663 -6.33 22.80 -26.06
N TRP A 664 -7.60 22.48 -26.29
CA TRP A 664 -8.75 23.07 -25.58
C TRP A 664 -8.70 22.85 -24.06
N PHE A 665 -8.52 21.60 -23.62
CA PHE A 665 -8.49 21.29 -22.17
C PHE A 665 -7.28 21.91 -21.46
N GLN A 666 -6.18 22.15 -22.17
CA GLN A 666 -5.05 22.89 -21.63
C GLN A 666 -5.40 24.38 -21.45
N ALA A 667 -6.06 24.99 -22.44
CA ALA A 667 -6.56 26.37 -22.35
C ALA A 667 -7.53 26.56 -21.18
N VAL A 668 -8.44 25.60 -20.96
CA VAL A 668 -9.37 25.57 -19.82
C VAL A 668 -8.62 25.52 -18.50
N ARG A 669 -7.66 24.58 -18.34
CA ARG A 669 -6.85 24.47 -17.12
C ARG A 669 -6.12 25.77 -16.79
N GLU A 670 -5.44 26.35 -17.78
CA GLU A 670 -4.68 27.59 -17.60
C GLU A 670 -5.57 28.76 -17.18
N LYS A 671 -6.77 28.89 -17.78
CA LYS A 671 -7.76 29.91 -17.42
C LYS A 671 -8.19 29.79 -15.95
N TYR A 672 -8.65 28.62 -15.53
CA TYR A 672 -9.15 28.44 -14.15
C TYR A 672 -8.03 28.51 -13.11
N MET A 673 -6.83 28.00 -13.41
CA MET A 673 -5.67 28.14 -12.52
C MET A 673 -5.25 29.61 -12.37
N LYS A 674 -5.27 30.39 -13.46
CA LYS A 674 -4.97 31.83 -13.43
C LYS A 674 -5.98 32.60 -12.58
N GLU A 675 -7.27 32.38 -12.78
CA GLU A 675 -8.34 33.00 -11.98
C GLU A 675 -8.24 32.60 -10.50
N MET A 676 -8.01 31.32 -10.20
CA MET A 676 -7.83 30.85 -8.83
C MET A 676 -6.61 31.50 -8.16
N SER A 677 -5.50 31.65 -8.89
CA SER A 677 -4.30 32.33 -8.38
C SER A 677 -4.54 33.83 -8.12
N ALA A 678 -5.38 34.49 -8.92
CA ALA A 678 -5.76 35.88 -8.72
C ALA A 678 -6.59 36.05 -7.45
N VAL A 679 -7.58 35.18 -7.23
CA VAL A 679 -8.40 35.18 -6.01
C VAL A 679 -7.54 34.94 -4.76
N VAL A 680 -6.56 34.02 -4.80
CA VAL A 680 -5.64 33.77 -3.68
C VAL A 680 -4.72 34.97 -3.41
N LYS A 681 -4.25 35.66 -4.45
CA LYS A 681 -3.45 36.88 -4.29
C LYS A 681 -4.26 37.99 -3.63
N GLU A 682 -5.50 38.20 -4.08
CA GLU A 682 -6.40 39.18 -3.47
C GLU A 682 -6.76 38.80 -2.02
N GLN A 683 -6.94 37.51 -1.70
CA GLN A 683 -7.19 37.02 -0.33
C GLN A 683 -6.02 37.35 0.60
N ASN A 684 -4.78 37.15 0.15
CA ASN A 684 -3.59 37.47 0.93
C ASN A 684 -3.44 38.98 1.19
N VAL A 685 -3.85 39.82 0.23
CA VAL A 685 -3.84 41.29 0.36
C VAL A 685 -4.96 41.77 1.30
N GLN A 686 -6.13 41.14 1.25
CA GLN A 686 -7.28 41.52 2.08
C GLN A 686 -7.30 40.85 3.45
N ALA A 687 -6.48 39.84 3.74
CA ALA A 687 -6.33 39.27 5.08
C ALA A 687 -5.86 40.29 6.14
N THR A 688 -5.32 41.44 5.71
CA THR A 688 -4.97 42.58 6.57
C THR A 688 -6.14 43.55 6.82
N SER A 689 -7.21 43.47 6.02
CA SER A 689 -8.44 44.25 6.15
C SER A 689 -9.51 43.37 6.80
N GLN A 690 -10.08 43.77 7.94
CA GLN A 690 -11.04 42.98 8.72
C GLN A 690 -12.45 42.87 8.09
N ASP A 691 -12.57 42.80 6.75
CA ASP A 691 -13.86 42.69 6.07
C ASP A 691 -14.28 41.22 5.88
N GLU A 692 -14.99 40.67 6.88
CA GLU A 692 -15.47 39.29 6.88
C GLU A 692 -16.38 38.95 5.69
N LYS A 693 -17.21 39.89 5.22
CA LYS A 693 -18.15 39.65 4.10
C LYS A 693 -17.41 39.48 2.77
N LEU A 694 -16.35 40.26 2.59
CA LEU A 694 -15.51 40.19 1.40
C LEU A 694 -14.74 38.86 1.37
N MET A 695 -14.13 38.47 2.50
CA MET A 695 -13.47 37.16 2.64
C MET A 695 -14.41 35.98 2.40
N GLN A 696 -15.67 36.06 2.89
CA GLN A 696 -16.67 35.02 2.62
C GLN A 696 -17.01 34.91 1.12
N THR A 697 -17.17 36.05 0.44
CA THR A 697 -17.46 36.11 -1.01
C THR A 697 -16.30 35.52 -1.83
N MET A 698 -15.05 35.80 -1.43
CA MET A 698 -13.86 35.26 -2.09
C MET A 698 -13.72 33.74 -1.92
N ASN A 699 -14.00 33.23 -0.71
CA ASN A 699 -13.99 31.78 -0.46
C ASN A 699 -15.06 31.04 -1.28
N LEU A 700 -16.26 31.62 -1.43
CA LEU A 700 -17.30 31.06 -2.29
C LEU A 700 -16.87 31.08 -3.77
N THR A 701 -16.21 32.15 -4.21
CA THR A 701 -15.68 32.27 -5.57
C THR A 701 -14.61 31.23 -5.86
N GLN A 702 -13.67 31.04 -4.92
CA GLN A 702 -12.62 30.01 -5.04
C GLN A 702 -13.22 28.60 -5.11
N LYS A 703 -14.16 28.26 -4.21
CA LYS A 703 -14.86 26.97 -4.25
C LYS A 703 -15.58 26.75 -5.57
N ARG A 704 -16.23 27.80 -6.11
CA ARG A 704 -16.90 27.71 -7.42
C ARG A 704 -15.90 27.43 -8.53
N LEU A 705 -14.77 28.13 -8.58
CA LEU A 705 -13.74 27.89 -9.61
C LEU A 705 -13.18 26.47 -9.55
N ASP A 706 -12.97 25.94 -8.34
CA ASP A 706 -12.49 24.57 -8.10
C ASP A 706 -13.48 23.53 -8.63
N VAL A 707 -14.78 23.69 -8.35
CA VAL A 707 -15.84 22.82 -8.87
C VAL A 707 -15.87 22.83 -10.40
N TYR A 708 -15.77 23.99 -11.05
CA TYR A 708 -15.74 24.06 -12.51
C TYR A 708 -14.52 23.33 -13.09
N LEU A 709 -13.33 23.54 -12.51
CA LEU A 709 -12.12 22.87 -12.95
C LEU A 709 -12.22 21.34 -12.79
N GLN A 710 -12.75 20.88 -11.66
CA GLN A 710 -12.98 19.45 -11.40
C GLN A 710 -13.93 18.83 -12.43
N GLU A 711 -15.04 19.50 -12.78
CA GLU A 711 -15.97 19.00 -13.78
C GLU A 711 -15.37 18.95 -15.19
N PHE A 712 -14.53 19.92 -15.56
CA PHE A 712 -13.79 19.88 -16.83
C PHE A 712 -12.76 18.74 -16.88
N GLU A 713 -12.07 18.46 -15.77
CA GLU A 713 -11.15 17.31 -15.68
C GLU A 713 -11.91 15.97 -15.78
N LEU A 714 -13.06 15.84 -15.10
CA LEU A 714 -13.92 14.67 -15.24
C LEU A 714 -14.36 14.47 -16.69
N LEU A 715 -14.81 15.53 -17.37
CA LEU A 715 -15.16 15.48 -18.79
C LEU A 715 -13.97 15.08 -19.67
N TYR A 716 -12.77 15.61 -19.40
CA TYR A 716 -11.54 15.23 -20.12
C TYR A 716 -11.23 13.73 -19.98
N PHE A 717 -11.32 13.19 -18.76
CA PHE A 717 -11.10 11.76 -18.52
C PHE A 717 -12.16 10.90 -19.19
N SER A 718 -13.44 11.28 -19.10
CA SER A 718 -14.53 10.56 -19.77
C SER A 718 -14.38 10.58 -21.29
N LEU A 719 -14.05 11.73 -21.89
CA LEU A 719 -13.83 11.85 -23.33
C LEU A 719 -12.59 11.06 -23.78
N SER A 720 -11.47 11.15 -23.05
CA SER A 720 -10.25 10.39 -23.35
C SER A 720 -10.49 8.89 -23.29
N SER A 721 -11.25 8.43 -22.28
CA SER A 721 -11.66 7.04 -22.15
C SER A 721 -12.59 6.62 -23.28
N ALA A 722 -13.54 7.46 -23.66
CA ALA A 722 -14.47 7.18 -24.76
C ALA A 722 -13.74 7.03 -26.11
N ARG A 723 -12.70 7.83 -26.37
CA ARG A 723 -11.90 7.75 -27.60
C ARG A 723 -11.20 6.39 -27.78
N ILE A 724 -10.84 5.71 -26.69
CA ILE A 724 -10.19 4.39 -26.74
C ILE A 724 -11.08 3.37 -27.46
N PHE A 725 -12.41 3.40 -27.25
CA PHE A 725 -13.34 2.47 -27.90
C PHE A 725 -13.36 2.57 -29.43
N PHE A 726 -12.90 3.69 -29.98
CA PHE A 726 -12.88 3.96 -31.41
C PHE A 726 -11.45 3.97 -32.01
N ARG A 727 -10.43 3.68 -31.20
CA ARG A 727 -9.00 3.66 -31.55
C ARG A 727 -8.38 2.26 -31.63
N ALA A 728 -9.10 1.20 -31.25
CA ALA A 728 -8.58 -0.16 -31.03
C ALA A 728 -7.65 -0.70 -32.15
N ASP A 729 -7.85 -0.31 -33.42
CA ASP A 729 -7.01 -0.76 -34.54
C ASP A 729 -5.60 -0.14 -34.57
N LYS A 730 -5.41 1.05 -33.96
CA LYS A 730 -4.08 1.67 -33.92
C LYS A 730 -3.16 0.98 -32.92
N THR A 731 -3.65 0.55 -31.77
CA THR A 731 -2.84 -0.16 -30.76
C THR A 731 -2.25 -1.47 -31.28
N ALA A 732 -3.00 -2.25 -32.07
CA ALA A 732 -2.48 -3.49 -32.64
C ALA A 732 -1.49 -3.23 -33.80
N ALA A 733 -1.77 -2.26 -34.67
CA ALA A 733 -0.87 -1.87 -35.75
C ALA A 733 0.41 -1.18 -35.23
N GLU A 734 0.29 -0.35 -34.19
CA GLU A 734 1.40 0.34 -33.49
C GLU A 734 2.25 -0.66 -32.70
N GLU A 735 1.65 -1.66 -32.04
CA GLU A 735 2.40 -2.78 -31.43
C GLU A 735 3.13 -3.65 -32.47
N THR A 736 2.54 -3.83 -33.66
CA THR A 736 3.16 -4.57 -34.77
C THR A 736 4.31 -3.75 -35.39
N GLN A 737 4.17 -2.43 -35.45
CA GLN A 737 5.19 -1.51 -35.94
C GLN A 737 6.34 -1.36 -34.93
N GLU A 738 6.07 -1.23 -33.63
CA GLU A 738 7.11 -1.21 -32.58
C GLU A 738 7.88 -2.54 -32.50
N LYS A 739 7.22 -3.68 -32.78
CA LYS A 739 7.92 -4.98 -32.90
C LYS A 739 8.81 -5.05 -34.14
N LYS A 740 8.43 -4.42 -35.25
CA LYS A 740 9.28 -4.31 -36.45
C LYS A 740 10.46 -3.36 -36.23
N ASP A 741 10.23 -2.22 -35.58
CA ASP A 741 11.27 -1.22 -35.32
C ASP A 741 12.26 -1.64 -34.22
N ARG A 742 11.89 -2.58 -33.33
CA ARG A 742 12.81 -3.23 -32.37
C ARG A 742 13.50 -4.48 -32.92
N GLY A 743 13.13 -4.94 -34.11
CA GLY A 743 13.69 -6.11 -34.77
C GLY A 743 14.48 -5.81 -36.04
N GLY A 744 14.71 -4.53 -36.36
CA GLY A 744 15.48 -4.06 -37.51
C GLY A 744 16.89 -3.63 -37.13
#